data_AF-A0A7X5E5K0-F1
#
_entry.id   AF-A0A7X5E5K0-F1
#
_cell.length_a   1.000
_cell.length_b   1.000
_cell.length_c   1.000
_cell.angle_alpha   90.00
_cell.angle_beta   90.00
_cell.angle_gamma   90.00
#
_symmetry.space_group_name_H-M   'P 1'
#
loop_
_entity.id
_entity.type
_entity.pdbx_description
1 polymer ?
#
loop_
_entity_poly.entity_id
_entity_poly.type
_entity_poly.pdbx_seq_one_letter_code
_entity_poly.pdbx_strand_id
1 'polypeptide(L)'
;MTKDRVKELAYYLFFGLMVFAKGIGLDSGRKSYYVLSAAACACIFGKLILTKYNIRQILAMGILCLTAFVAYRNSGRMGILLTVLAIIGIKDMDIKKLFRLGLAVYGCSFAFTVIMAKLGWIYNPMAVHEKGGEELIRWGMGYSTGNVFHVSYFMLTVYLCYTWGKKYNLKKMLGLMAGNLAVFFYSLSYTGILVTAFYLVLSLYGVGKGKAPEKKLAFWERILCQLPLPLCLLFSFGGPFLLDNPFMQKLDVWMQARLSFSAYFLQNQPITLFGARMKNIPNFWIIMDNGYVYIMMTYGIVVFALFCAGYAILIARYSGISVPFWGKRAEARKNSEDLNRKGSGEEGFGQMGIGRVSLHREKERLPELAIIFSFLLYGIMEQFISNAFMNLSLLFIGEILFGVQEGMERSSSMEDTGHKGKGLWPWLAGGAVGIGIAGLYLAFVPMKEYVAARLDTVLYVDAQSVQIWTENEGNTEEGLKGRMEGFRDILADEETLERAIREAGLEDRILAKELAAALEISVPVAVQDSGLLDTFRVRILELYWDIADEEYGRLLGGILSQATESDSYIIKGNIYGERVGRSFGEDRIEHISGKEQYFIEKTGSIVELEHYRDGVFWGLFTAAAVWLAIWLRGFYKSGRQFR
;
A
#
# COMPACT_ATOMS: atom_id res chain seq x y z
N MET A 1 32.83 15.10 -17.02
CA MET A 1 31.59 14.32 -17.24
C MET A 1 30.82 14.99 -18.38
N THR A 2 30.38 14.28 -19.42
CA THR A 2 29.63 14.92 -20.53
C THR A 2 28.28 15.44 -20.02
N LYS A 3 27.77 16.55 -20.60
CA LYS A 3 26.47 17.15 -20.22
C LYS A 3 25.33 16.13 -20.22
N ASP A 4 25.36 15.17 -21.14
CA ASP A 4 24.38 14.09 -21.24
C ASP A 4 24.46 13.05 -20.10
N ARG A 5 25.65 12.78 -19.53
CA ARG A 5 25.76 11.91 -18.36
C ARG A 5 25.27 12.58 -17.08
N VAL A 6 25.45 13.89 -16.96
CA VAL A 6 24.98 14.66 -15.79
C VAL A 6 23.45 14.70 -15.74
N LYS A 7 22.78 14.93 -16.88
CA LYS A 7 21.30 14.91 -16.93
C LYS A 7 20.72 13.53 -16.59
N GLU A 8 21.35 12.45 -17.07
CA GLU A 8 20.94 11.07 -16.77
C GLU A 8 21.10 10.76 -15.28
N LEU A 9 22.27 11.08 -14.72
CA LEU A 9 22.56 10.86 -13.31
C LEU A 9 21.60 11.64 -12.41
N ALA A 10 21.28 12.89 -12.76
CA ALA A 10 20.34 13.71 -12.02
C ALA A 10 18.93 13.07 -11.97
N TYR A 11 18.44 12.52 -13.08
CA TYR A 11 17.16 11.80 -13.07
C TYR A 11 17.22 10.49 -12.29
N TYR A 12 18.31 9.73 -12.44
CA TYR A 12 18.51 8.48 -11.70
C TYR A 12 18.60 8.69 -10.20
N LEU A 13 19.23 9.79 -9.74
CA LEU A 13 19.24 10.17 -8.32
C LEU A 13 17.84 10.58 -7.84
N PHE A 14 17.13 11.42 -8.59
CA PHE A 14 15.74 11.78 -8.27
C PHE A 14 14.86 10.52 -8.12
N PHE A 15 14.86 9.64 -9.12
CA PHE A 15 14.06 8.43 -9.11
C PHE A 15 14.51 7.47 -8.01
N GLY A 16 15.82 7.26 -7.86
CA GLY A 16 16.41 6.39 -6.86
C GLY A 16 16.07 6.82 -5.42
N LEU A 17 16.17 8.12 -5.09
CA LEU A 17 15.80 8.63 -3.77
C LEU A 17 14.31 8.41 -3.46
N MET A 18 13.44 8.65 -4.43
CA MET A 18 11.99 8.49 -4.24
C MET A 18 11.57 7.03 -4.16
N VAL A 19 12.16 6.17 -4.98
CA VAL A 19 11.96 4.72 -4.93
C VAL A 19 12.53 4.13 -3.63
N PHE A 20 13.69 4.61 -3.16
CA PHE A 20 14.24 4.25 -1.85
C PHE A 20 13.27 4.63 -0.74
N ALA A 21 12.80 5.88 -0.71
CA ALA A 21 11.86 6.35 0.30
C ALA A 21 10.60 5.47 0.36
N LYS A 22 10.06 5.08 -0.81
CA LYS A 22 8.92 4.16 -0.87
C LYS A 22 9.28 2.71 -0.52
N GLY A 23 10.47 2.26 -0.90
CA GLY A 23 10.99 0.93 -0.59
C GLY A 23 11.12 0.69 0.92
N ILE A 24 11.47 1.72 1.69
CA ILE A 24 11.52 1.65 3.17
C ILE A 24 10.20 2.07 3.87
N GLY A 25 9.11 2.21 3.11
CA GLY A 25 7.78 2.49 3.67
C GLY A 25 7.53 3.93 4.12
N LEU A 26 8.34 4.92 3.69
CA LEU A 26 8.09 6.32 4.03
C LEU A 26 6.92 6.93 3.25
N ASP A 27 6.10 7.68 3.97
CA ASP A 27 4.94 8.41 3.48
C ASP A 27 4.99 9.89 3.88
N SER A 28 4.01 10.66 3.41
CA SER A 28 3.90 12.09 3.72
C SER A 28 3.59 12.38 5.20
N GLY A 29 3.41 11.36 6.04
CA GLY A 29 3.25 11.54 7.49
C GLY A 29 4.58 11.76 8.22
N ARG A 30 5.72 11.40 7.60
CA ARG A 30 7.03 11.45 8.28
C ARG A 30 7.91 12.59 7.77
N LYS A 31 8.58 13.30 8.69
CA LYS A 31 9.53 14.38 8.36
C LYS A 31 10.65 13.93 7.41
N SER A 32 11.15 12.70 7.60
CA SER A 32 12.21 12.11 6.75
C SER A 32 11.80 12.01 5.27
N TYR A 33 10.52 11.78 4.97
CA TYR A 33 10.02 11.76 3.59
C TYR A 33 10.16 13.12 2.91
N TYR A 34 9.88 14.22 3.63
CA TYR A 34 10.02 15.57 3.09
C TYR A 34 11.47 15.95 2.82
N VAL A 35 12.40 15.53 3.70
CA VAL A 35 13.85 15.76 3.49
C VAL A 35 14.33 15.04 2.22
N LEU A 36 13.99 13.76 2.06
CA LEU A 36 14.34 13.00 0.84
C LEU A 36 13.67 13.60 -0.40
N SER A 37 12.42 14.01 -0.30
CA SER A 37 11.69 14.65 -1.40
C SER A 37 12.32 15.97 -1.82
N ALA A 38 12.82 16.78 -0.87
CA ALA A 38 13.52 18.03 -1.17
C ALA A 38 14.84 17.79 -1.92
N ALA A 39 15.62 16.80 -1.47
CA ALA A 39 16.85 16.39 -2.17
C ALA A 39 16.54 15.87 -3.59
N ALA A 40 15.50 15.06 -3.74
CA ALA A 40 15.04 14.58 -5.04
C ALA A 40 14.60 15.74 -5.95
N CYS A 41 13.85 16.71 -5.41
CA CYS A 41 13.44 17.92 -6.13
C CYS A 41 14.65 18.68 -6.71
N ALA A 42 15.73 18.86 -5.93
CA ALA A 42 16.95 19.50 -6.42
C ALA A 42 17.55 18.76 -7.63
N CYS A 43 17.60 17.43 -7.57
CA CYS A 43 18.08 16.60 -8.69
C CYS A 43 17.21 16.75 -9.95
N ILE A 44 15.88 16.71 -9.82
CA ILE A 44 15.00 16.82 -11.00
C ILE A 44 15.04 18.23 -11.60
N PHE A 45 15.14 19.30 -10.80
CA PHE A 45 15.33 20.65 -11.34
C PHE A 45 16.63 20.75 -12.13
N GLY A 46 17.73 20.19 -11.62
CA GLY A 46 18.99 20.08 -12.36
C GLY A 46 18.81 19.36 -13.70
N LYS A 47 18.08 18.24 -13.72
CA LYS A 47 17.76 17.52 -14.96
C LYS A 47 16.97 18.38 -15.94
N LEU A 48 15.92 19.07 -15.47
CA LEU A 48 15.03 19.86 -16.33
C LEU A 48 15.80 21.01 -17.01
N ILE A 49 16.70 21.69 -16.28
CA ILE A 49 17.54 22.76 -16.83
C ILE A 49 18.51 22.23 -17.91
N LEU A 50 19.05 21.03 -17.72
CA LEU A 50 20.02 20.43 -18.65
C LEU A 50 19.38 19.85 -19.91
N THR A 51 18.06 19.65 -19.92
CA THR A 51 17.34 19.01 -21.03
C THR A 51 16.82 20.05 -22.02
N LYS A 52 16.97 19.79 -23.32
CA LYS A 52 16.44 20.66 -24.37
C LYS A 52 14.96 20.35 -24.59
N TYR A 53 14.10 21.37 -24.68
CA TYR A 53 12.66 21.19 -24.92
C TYR A 53 12.17 22.04 -26.10
N ASN A 54 11.16 21.56 -26.81
CA ASN A 54 10.44 22.35 -27.80
C ASN A 54 9.38 23.23 -27.09
N ILE A 55 8.97 24.35 -27.68
CA ILE A 55 7.97 25.28 -27.12
C ILE A 55 6.66 24.57 -26.76
N ARG A 56 6.22 23.62 -27.60
CA ARG A 56 5.02 22.80 -27.32
C ARG A 56 5.19 21.93 -26.07
N GLN A 57 6.38 21.38 -25.87
CA GLN A 57 6.70 20.56 -24.69
C GLN A 57 6.76 21.43 -23.44
N ILE A 58 7.38 22.62 -23.52
CA ILE A 58 7.43 23.58 -22.42
C ILE A 58 6.01 24.02 -22.02
N LEU A 59 5.16 24.34 -23.00
CA LEU A 59 3.76 24.73 -22.74
C LEU A 59 2.98 23.59 -22.06
N ALA A 60 3.08 22.35 -22.57
CA ALA A 60 2.42 21.20 -21.97
C ALA A 60 2.93 20.92 -20.55
N MET A 61 4.24 20.99 -20.32
CA MET A 61 4.84 20.85 -18.99
C MET A 61 4.37 21.95 -18.04
N GLY A 62 4.29 23.20 -18.52
CA GLY A 62 3.80 24.33 -17.74
C GLY A 62 2.35 24.15 -17.31
N ILE A 63 1.46 23.70 -18.20
CA ILE A 63 0.06 23.40 -17.89
C ILE A 63 -0.05 22.29 -16.85
N LEU A 64 0.71 21.19 -17.02
CA LEU A 64 0.73 20.09 -16.05
C LEU A 64 1.23 20.54 -14.67
N CYS A 65 2.32 21.32 -14.62
CA CYS A 65 2.88 21.82 -13.37
C CYS A 65 1.93 22.80 -12.68
N LEU A 66 1.31 23.71 -13.42
CA LEU A 66 0.31 24.64 -12.89
C LEU A 66 -0.88 23.88 -12.30
N THR A 67 -1.40 22.89 -13.04
CA THR A 67 -2.53 22.07 -12.60
C THR A 67 -2.19 21.28 -11.33
N ALA A 68 -1.00 20.67 -11.29
CA ALA A 68 -0.50 19.96 -10.12
C ALA A 68 -0.26 20.88 -8.92
N PHE A 69 0.21 22.10 -9.14
CA PHE A 69 0.43 23.10 -8.10
C PHE A 69 -0.89 23.59 -7.49
N VAL A 70 -1.89 23.92 -8.31
CA VAL A 70 -3.22 24.31 -7.83
C VAL A 70 -3.87 23.16 -7.06
N ALA A 71 -3.81 21.93 -7.59
CA ALA A 71 -4.32 20.74 -6.91
C ALA A 71 -3.60 20.49 -5.57
N TYR A 72 -2.28 20.66 -5.51
CA TYR A 72 -1.51 20.58 -4.27
C TYR A 72 -1.94 21.66 -3.27
N ARG A 73 -2.09 22.92 -3.71
CA ARG A 73 -2.44 24.03 -2.82
C ARG A 73 -3.79 23.81 -2.15
N ASN A 74 -4.75 23.25 -2.91
CA ASN A 74 -6.10 22.98 -2.44
C ASN A 74 -6.19 21.71 -1.58
N SER A 75 -5.47 20.65 -1.95
CA SER A 75 -5.52 19.34 -1.27
C SER A 75 -4.56 19.22 -0.08
N GLY A 76 -3.44 19.95 -0.09
CA GLY A 76 -2.32 19.77 0.82
C GLY A 76 -1.46 18.51 0.57
N ARG A 77 -1.71 17.75 -0.50
CA ARG A 77 -1.05 16.45 -0.76
C ARG A 77 0.07 16.60 -1.80
N MET A 78 1.33 16.52 -1.38
CA MET A 78 2.52 16.69 -2.25
C MET A 78 2.67 15.62 -3.34
N GLY A 79 1.99 14.47 -3.23
CA GLY A 79 2.15 13.34 -4.13
C GLY A 79 1.95 13.69 -5.61
N ILE A 80 0.96 14.55 -5.91
CA ILE A 80 0.66 14.93 -7.30
C ILE A 80 1.79 15.72 -7.96
N LEU A 81 2.48 16.59 -7.21
CA LEU A 81 3.61 17.37 -7.71
C LEU A 81 4.77 16.45 -8.09
N LEU A 82 5.13 15.52 -7.18
CA LEU A 82 6.23 14.59 -7.41
C LEU A 82 5.93 13.64 -8.58
N THR A 83 4.67 13.23 -8.75
CA THR A 83 4.21 12.46 -9.92
C THR A 83 4.40 13.25 -11.22
N VAL A 84 3.94 14.50 -11.28
CA VAL A 84 4.09 15.33 -12.49
C VAL A 84 5.57 15.56 -12.81
N LEU A 85 6.39 15.87 -11.81
CA LEU A 85 7.85 16.01 -11.95
C LEU A 85 8.50 14.73 -12.51
N ALA A 86 8.08 13.55 -12.05
CA ALA A 86 8.57 12.28 -12.57
C ALA A 86 8.23 12.08 -14.04
N ILE A 87 6.99 12.41 -14.44
CA ILE A 87 6.52 12.29 -15.83
C ILE A 87 7.26 13.25 -16.77
N ILE A 88 7.37 14.54 -16.43
CA ILE A 88 8.05 15.51 -17.30
C ILE A 88 9.58 15.28 -17.33
N GLY A 89 10.11 14.69 -16.26
CA GLY A 89 11.51 14.37 -16.10
C GLY A 89 12.00 13.23 -16.97
N ILE A 90 11.13 12.32 -17.42
CA ILE A 90 11.52 11.11 -18.17
C ILE A 90 12.07 11.40 -19.57
N LYS A 91 12.00 12.64 -20.08
CA LYS A 91 12.55 12.98 -21.39
C LYS A 91 14.02 12.56 -21.52
N ASP A 92 14.32 11.84 -22.61
CA ASP A 92 15.63 11.28 -22.99
C ASP A 92 16.14 10.12 -22.11
N MET A 93 15.26 9.47 -21.34
CA MET A 93 15.62 8.41 -20.39
C MET A 93 15.25 7.00 -20.89
N ASP A 94 16.19 6.07 -20.74
CA ASP A 94 15.92 4.64 -20.98
C ASP A 94 15.12 4.05 -19.81
N ILE A 95 13.83 3.77 -20.07
CA ILE A 95 12.91 3.18 -19.10
C ILE A 95 13.40 1.81 -18.60
N LYS A 96 14.01 0.97 -19.45
CA LYS A 96 14.54 -0.34 -19.02
C LYS A 96 15.73 -0.18 -18.07
N LYS A 97 16.60 0.81 -18.29
CA LYS A 97 17.67 1.15 -17.32
C LYS A 97 17.07 1.66 -16.00
N LEU A 98 16.04 2.49 -16.08
CA LEU A 98 15.36 3.04 -14.92
C LEU A 98 14.72 1.93 -14.05
N PHE A 99 14.03 0.96 -14.67
CA PHE A 99 13.45 -0.18 -13.97
C PHE A 99 14.53 -1.10 -13.36
N ARG A 100 15.70 -1.25 -13.99
CA ARG A 100 16.83 -2.00 -13.40
C ARG A 100 17.42 -1.29 -12.18
N LEU A 101 17.59 0.02 -12.24
CA LEU A 101 18.00 0.82 -11.09
C LEU A 101 16.96 0.72 -9.97
N GLY A 102 15.67 0.89 -10.32
CA GLY A 102 14.56 0.75 -9.40
C GLY A 102 14.51 -0.63 -8.74
N LEU A 103 14.74 -1.71 -9.49
CA LEU A 103 14.83 -3.07 -8.95
C LEU A 103 15.93 -3.19 -7.89
N ALA A 104 17.12 -2.65 -8.16
CA ALA A 104 18.23 -2.72 -7.22
C ALA A 104 17.91 -1.93 -5.94
N VAL A 105 17.52 -0.66 -6.08
CA VAL A 105 17.23 0.22 -4.93
C VAL A 105 16.03 -0.31 -4.14
N TYR A 106 14.92 -0.62 -4.81
CA TYR A 106 13.69 -1.07 -4.18
C TYR A 106 13.84 -2.48 -3.59
N GLY A 107 14.50 -3.40 -4.29
CA GLY A 107 14.73 -4.76 -3.82
C GLY A 107 15.59 -4.79 -2.54
N CYS A 108 16.67 -4.01 -2.50
CA CYS A 108 17.48 -3.86 -1.29
C CYS A 108 16.69 -3.22 -0.15
N SER A 109 15.91 -2.16 -0.44
CA SER A 109 15.10 -1.47 0.57
C SER A 109 13.99 -2.35 1.13
N PHE A 110 13.30 -3.11 0.28
CA PHE A 110 12.25 -4.05 0.67
C PHE A 110 12.82 -5.16 1.56
N ALA A 111 13.92 -5.80 1.14
CA ALA A 111 14.57 -6.84 1.93
C ALA A 111 15.05 -6.31 3.29
N PHE A 112 15.71 -5.15 3.30
CA PHE A 112 16.12 -4.48 4.53
C PHE A 112 14.93 -4.24 5.46
N THR A 113 13.84 -3.65 4.95
CA THR A 113 12.66 -3.31 5.75
C THR A 113 12.03 -4.54 6.38
N VAL A 114 11.81 -5.61 5.60
CA VAL A 114 11.19 -6.85 6.10
C VAL A 114 12.08 -7.52 7.15
N ILE A 115 13.39 -7.61 6.90
CA ILE A 115 14.33 -8.24 7.84
C ILE A 115 14.41 -7.42 9.13
N MET A 116 14.59 -6.11 9.05
CA MET A 116 14.72 -5.25 10.22
C MET A 116 13.44 -5.22 11.06
N ALA A 117 12.27 -5.28 10.41
CA ALA A 117 10.99 -5.35 11.11
C ALA A 117 10.83 -6.68 11.84
N LYS A 118 11.25 -7.79 11.22
CA LYS A 118 11.16 -9.11 11.86
C LYS A 118 12.16 -9.28 13.00
N LEU A 119 13.34 -8.69 12.89
CA LEU A 119 14.34 -8.65 13.96
C LEU A 119 13.98 -7.67 15.10
N GLY A 120 12.91 -6.89 14.96
CA GLY A 120 12.47 -5.91 15.95
C GLY A 120 13.30 -4.62 15.99
N TRP A 121 14.19 -4.38 15.01
CA TRP A 121 15.01 -3.16 14.95
C TRP A 121 14.25 -1.96 14.40
N ILE A 122 13.22 -2.20 13.58
CA ILE A 122 12.25 -1.17 13.20
C ILE A 122 10.85 -1.61 13.62
N TYR A 123 9.99 -0.62 13.86
CA TYR A 123 8.60 -0.87 14.20
C TYR A 123 7.92 -1.76 13.15
N ASN A 124 7.27 -2.83 13.59
CA ASN A 124 6.53 -3.76 12.75
C ASN A 124 5.02 -3.60 13.01
N PRO A 125 4.29 -2.84 12.18
CA PRO A 125 2.88 -2.60 12.40
C PRO A 125 2.09 -3.91 12.34
N MET A 126 1.12 -4.05 13.23
CA MET A 126 0.20 -5.17 13.30
C MET A 126 -1.23 -4.69 13.44
N ALA A 127 -2.17 -5.51 12.99
CA ALA A 127 -3.59 -5.35 13.24
C ALA A 127 -4.18 -6.74 13.47
N VAL A 128 -4.91 -6.93 14.56
CA VAL A 128 -5.66 -8.18 14.78
C VAL A 128 -6.96 -8.06 14.02
N HIS A 129 -7.22 -9.02 13.15
CA HIS A 129 -8.45 -9.09 12.36
C HIS A 129 -9.09 -10.44 12.52
N GLU A 130 -10.42 -10.45 12.61
CA GLU A 130 -11.17 -11.70 12.54
C GLU A 130 -11.35 -12.12 11.07
N LYS A 131 -10.98 -13.36 10.76
CA LYS A 131 -11.13 -13.95 9.44
C LYS A 131 -11.57 -15.41 9.56
N GLY A 132 -12.75 -15.71 9.02
CA GLY A 132 -13.29 -17.06 9.08
C GLY A 132 -13.69 -17.51 10.48
N GLY A 133 -13.96 -16.56 11.39
CA GLY A 133 -14.28 -16.83 12.80
C GLY A 133 -13.06 -16.95 13.72
N GLU A 134 -11.84 -16.76 13.21
CA GLU A 134 -10.62 -16.79 14.00
C GLU A 134 -9.91 -15.43 14.00
N GLU A 135 -9.33 -15.05 15.15
CA GLU A 135 -8.49 -13.87 15.28
C GLU A 135 -7.09 -14.13 14.72
N LEU A 136 -6.71 -13.40 13.68
CA LEU A 136 -5.41 -13.53 13.04
C LEU A 136 -4.67 -12.19 13.06
N ILE A 137 -3.36 -12.24 13.32
CA ILE A 137 -2.51 -11.06 13.17
C ILE A 137 -2.25 -10.81 11.70
N ARG A 138 -2.42 -9.55 11.31
CA ARG A 138 -2.06 -9.02 10.01
C ARG A 138 -0.82 -8.15 10.14
N TRP A 139 0.30 -8.63 9.62
CA TRP A 139 1.58 -7.95 9.73
C TRP A 139 1.85 -7.00 8.57
N GLY A 140 2.38 -5.82 8.90
CA GLY A 140 2.91 -4.84 7.96
C GLY A 140 4.38 -5.05 7.58
N MET A 141 5.14 -5.87 8.31
CA MET A 141 6.56 -6.18 8.02
C MET A 141 7.42 -4.93 7.75
N GLY A 142 7.24 -3.90 8.58
CA GLY A 142 7.92 -2.60 8.47
C GLY A 142 7.18 -1.57 7.60
N TYR A 143 6.13 -1.97 6.89
CA TYR A 143 5.20 -1.08 6.21
C TYR A 143 3.99 -0.76 7.10
N SER A 144 3.31 0.36 6.83
CA SER A 144 2.22 0.87 7.66
C SER A 144 1.07 -0.11 7.88
N THR A 145 0.75 -0.96 6.91
CA THR A 145 -0.29 -2.00 7.02
C THR A 145 0.10 -3.24 6.21
N GLY A 146 -0.56 -4.38 6.49
CA GLY A 146 -0.39 -5.60 5.69
C GLY A 146 -0.79 -5.45 4.21
N ASN A 147 -1.65 -4.48 3.84
CA ASN A 147 -1.90 -4.21 2.43
C ASN A 147 -0.68 -3.56 1.79
N VAL A 148 -0.11 -2.54 2.43
CA VAL A 148 1.07 -1.83 1.89
C VAL A 148 2.27 -2.76 1.79
N PHE A 149 2.42 -3.70 2.73
CA PHE A 149 3.43 -4.77 2.61
C PHE A 149 3.23 -5.60 1.34
N HIS A 150 2.00 -6.04 1.08
CA HIS A 150 1.68 -6.84 -0.10
C HIS A 150 1.85 -6.04 -1.41
N VAL A 151 1.40 -4.78 -1.44
CA VAL A 151 1.64 -3.85 -2.55
C VAL A 151 3.13 -3.73 -2.83
N SER A 152 3.95 -3.68 -1.78
CA SER A 152 5.40 -3.55 -1.93
C SER A 152 6.01 -4.80 -2.56
N TYR A 153 5.51 -5.98 -2.23
CA TYR A 153 5.87 -7.20 -2.95
C TYR A 153 5.41 -7.16 -4.42
N PHE A 154 4.17 -6.75 -4.69
CA PHE A 154 3.67 -6.56 -6.05
C PHE A 154 4.58 -5.64 -6.87
N MET A 155 5.00 -4.50 -6.31
CA MET A 155 5.96 -3.58 -6.93
C MET A 155 7.30 -4.25 -7.25
N LEU A 156 7.83 -5.06 -6.34
CA LEU A 156 9.04 -5.86 -6.59
C LEU A 156 8.83 -6.84 -7.75
N THR A 157 7.66 -7.49 -7.84
CA THR A 157 7.35 -8.38 -8.97
C THR A 157 7.30 -7.63 -10.29
N VAL A 158 6.74 -6.41 -10.33
CA VAL A 158 6.71 -5.55 -11.51
C VAL A 158 8.12 -5.21 -11.99
N TYR A 159 9.01 -4.82 -11.08
CA TYR A 159 10.41 -4.56 -11.40
C TYR A 159 11.13 -5.79 -11.96
N LEU A 160 10.94 -6.96 -11.35
CA LEU A 160 11.56 -8.22 -11.78
C LEU A 160 11.07 -8.66 -13.16
N CYS A 161 9.75 -8.69 -13.37
CA CYS A 161 9.12 -9.08 -14.62
C CYS A 161 9.53 -8.14 -15.77
N TYR A 162 9.49 -6.83 -15.57
CA TYR A 162 9.87 -5.86 -16.59
C TYR A 162 11.37 -5.94 -16.92
N THR A 163 12.23 -6.14 -15.91
CA THR A 163 13.68 -6.30 -16.09
C THR A 163 14.02 -7.59 -16.83
N TRP A 164 13.34 -8.70 -16.54
CA TRP A 164 13.55 -9.95 -17.26
C TRP A 164 13.04 -9.89 -18.70
N GLY A 165 11.98 -9.12 -18.98
CA GLY A 165 11.38 -8.97 -20.30
C GLY A 165 11.12 -10.35 -20.95
N LYS A 166 11.70 -10.60 -22.12
CA LYS A 166 11.57 -11.88 -22.84
C LYS A 166 12.09 -13.09 -22.06
N LYS A 167 12.98 -12.90 -21.07
CA LYS A 167 13.50 -13.97 -20.22
C LYS A 167 12.52 -14.40 -19.12
N TYR A 168 11.37 -13.74 -18.97
CA TYR A 168 10.31 -14.20 -18.08
C TYR A 168 9.66 -15.48 -18.63
N ASN A 169 9.36 -16.44 -17.75
CA ASN A 169 8.86 -17.77 -18.09
C ASN A 169 8.08 -18.36 -16.91
N LEU A 170 7.47 -19.53 -17.12
CA LEU A 170 6.65 -20.21 -16.13
C LEU A 170 7.40 -20.50 -14.81
N LYS A 171 8.70 -20.87 -14.86
CA LYS A 171 9.48 -21.15 -13.65
C LYS A 171 9.62 -19.90 -12.77
N LYS A 172 9.90 -18.74 -13.39
CA LYS A 172 9.97 -17.46 -12.69
C LYS A 172 8.61 -17.02 -12.18
N MET A 173 7.55 -17.24 -12.94
CA MET A 173 6.17 -16.98 -12.51
C MET A 173 5.82 -17.79 -11.26
N LEU A 174 6.14 -19.09 -11.23
CA LEU A 174 5.91 -19.97 -10.08
C LEU A 174 6.73 -19.54 -8.86
N GLY A 175 7.99 -19.13 -9.05
CA GLY A 175 8.80 -18.57 -7.97
C GLY A 175 8.21 -17.29 -7.39
N LEU A 176 7.74 -16.37 -8.24
CA LEU A 176 7.04 -15.16 -7.79
C LEU A 176 5.68 -15.46 -7.16
N MET A 177 4.98 -16.51 -7.59
CA MET A 177 3.74 -16.96 -6.95
C MET A 177 3.99 -17.55 -5.57
N ALA A 178 5.07 -18.31 -5.38
CA ALA A 178 5.47 -18.80 -4.06
C ALA A 178 5.77 -17.63 -3.11
N GLY A 179 6.48 -16.60 -3.58
CA GLY A 179 6.67 -15.37 -2.80
C GLY A 179 5.36 -14.60 -2.55
N ASN A 180 4.42 -14.61 -3.50
CA ASN A 180 3.08 -14.01 -3.35
C ASN A 180 2.30 -14.68 -2.21
N LEU A 181 2.34 -16.01 -2.15
CA LEU A 181 1.74 -16.80 -1.07
C LEU A 181 2.46 -16.58 0.26
N ALA A 182 3.79 -16.53 0.26
CA ALA A 182 4.57 -16.24 1.46
C ALA A 182 4.23 -14.87 2.04
N VAL A 183 4.14 -13.83 1.20
CA VAL A 183 3.74 -12.49 1.64
C VAL A 183 2.30 -12.48 2.11
N PHE A 184 1.37 -13.12 1.38
CA PHE A 184 -0.02 -13.27 1.81
C PHE A 184 -0.14 -13.91 3.20
N PHE A 185 0.72 -14.90 3.49
CA PHE A 185 0.72 -15.63 4.75
C PHE A 185 0.89 -14.72 5.97
N TYR A 186 1.60 -13.59 5.84
CA TYR A 186 1.72 -12.58 6.91
C TYR A 186 0.79 -11.39 6.71
N SER A 187 0.61 -10.96 5.47
CA SER A 187 -0.05 -9.70 5.13
C SER A 187 -1.58 -9.81 5.13
N LEU A 188 -2.09 -11.04 4.99
CA LEU A 188 -3.50 -11.41 4.86
C LEU A 188 -4.26 -10.49 3.89
N SER A 189 -3.60 -10.02 2.82
CA SER A 189 -4.17 -9.12 1.84
C SER A 189 -4.78 -9.90 0.69
N TYR A 190 -6.10 -10.12 0.71
CA TYR A 190 -6.83 -10.80 -0.37
C TYR A 190 -6.71 -10.05 -1.70
N THR A 191 -6.64 -8.73 -1.63
CA THR A 191 -6.51 -7.84 -2.79
C THR A 191 -5.12 -7.99 -3.42
N GLY A 192 -4.08 -7.93 -2.58
CA GLY A 192 -2.70 -8.05 -3.01
C GLY A 192 -2.41 -9.39 -3.67
N ILE A 193 -2.87 -10.51 -3.08
CA ILE A 193 -2.61 -11.83 -3.65
C ILE A 193 -3.28 -12.01 -5.02
N LEU A 194 -4.53 -11.56 -5.16
CA LEU A 194 -5.29 -11.67 -6.40
C LEU A 194 -4.72 -10.79 -7.51
N VAL A 195 -4.42 -9.52 -7.22
CA VAL A 195 -3.87 -8.59 -8.23
C VAL A 195 -2.47 -9.00 -8.66
N THR A 196 -1.63 -9.45 -7.72
CA THR A 196 -0.29 -9.98 -8.05
C THR A 196 -0.39 -11.24 -8.90
N ALA A 197 -1.29 -12.17 -8.55
CA ALA A 197 -1.52 -13.37 -9.35
C ALA A 197 -1.97 -13.02 -10.77
N PHE A 198 -2.94 -12.11 -10.90
CA PHE A 198 -3.43 -11.59 -12.17
C PHE A 198 -2.28 -10.98 -13.00
N TYR A 199 -1.45 -10.14 -12.39
CA TYR A 199 -0.28 -9.54 -13.04
C TYR A 199 0.71 -10.58 -13.58
N LEU A 200 1.04 -11.59 -12.77
CA LEU A 200 2.02 -12.62 -13.13
C LEU A 200 1.55 -13.47 -14.33
N VAL A 201 0.26 -13.81 -14.36
CA VAL A 201 -0.39 -14.54 -15.45
C VAL A 201 -0.45 -13.68 -16.72
N LEU A 202 -0.90 -12.43 -16.59
CA LEU A 202 -1.01 -11.51 -17.71
C LEU A 202 0.36 -11.17 -18.31
N SER A 203 1.39 -11.01 -17.47
CA SER A 203 2.77 -10.85 -17.91
C SER A 203 3.31 -12.08 -18.64
N LEU A 204 2.94 -13.28 -18.19
CA LEU A 204 3.36 -14.53 -18.84
C LEU A 204 2.72 -14.64 -20.24
N TYR A 205 1.43 -14.33 -20.35
CA TYR A 205 0.71 -14.24 -21.61
C TYR A 205 1.35 -13.20 -22.55
N GLY A 206 1.60 -11.98 -22.06
CA GLY A 206 2.19 -10.90 -22.84
C GLY A 206 3.60 -11.22 -23.35
N VAL A 207 4.44 -11.85 -22.53
CA VAL A 207 5.77 -12.32 -22.95
C VAL A 207 5.68 -13.50 -23.92
N GLY A 208 4.73 -14.41 -23.73
CA GLY A 208 4.48 -15.54 -24.64
C GLY A 208 4.12 -15.08 -26.04
N LYS A 209 3.14 -14.17 -26.17
CA LYS A 209 2.77 -13.54 -27.45
C LYS A 209 3.92 -12.73 -28.04
N GLY A 210 4.67 -11.99 -27.21
CA GLY A 210 5.85 -11.23 -27.65
C GLY A 210 7.01 -12.08 -28.21
N LYS A 211 7.04 -13.40 -27.92
CA LYS A 211 8.00 -14.36 -28.51
C LYS A 211 7.53 -14.92 -29.86
N ALA A 212 6.24 -14.83 -30.16
CA ALA A 212 5.62 -15.28 -31.41
C ALA A 212 4.98 -14.06 -32.12
N PRO A 213 5.78 -13.08 -32.60
CA PRO A 213 5.31 -11.80 -33.12
C PRO A 213 4.42 -11.91 -34.37
N GLU A 214 4.42 -13.05 -35.05
CA GLU A 214 3.47 -13.40 -36.11
C GLU A 214 2.02 -13.47 -35.60
N LYS A 215 1.81 -13.74 -34.31
CA LYS A 215 0.50 -13.79 -33.63
C LYS A 215 0.16 -12.43 -33.02
N LYS A 216 -0.17 -11.46 -33.86
CA LYS A 216 -0.74 -10.17 -33.43
C LYS A 216 -2.00 -10.38 -32.59
N LEU A 217 -2.32 -9.41 -31.73
CA LEU A 217 -3.61 -9.37 -31.05
C LEU A 217 -4.74 -9.47 -32.08
N ALA A 218 -5.64 -10.43 -31.85
CA ALA A 218 -6.88 -10.51 -32.60
C ALA A 218 -7.71 -9.24 -32.36
N PHE A 219 -8.59 -8.90 -33.31
CA PHE A 219 -9.44 -7.72 -33.20
C PHE A 219 -10.21 -7.65 -31.86
N TRP A 220 -10.79 -8.78 -31.42
CA TRP A 220 -11.47 -8.88 -30.13
C TRP A 220 -10.54 -8.71 -28.95
N GLU A 221 -9.31 -9.25 -28.99
CA GLU A 221 -8.32 -9.03 -27.92
C GLU A 221 -7.98 -7.54 -27.78
N ARG A 222 -7.95 -6.79 -28.89
CA ARG A 222 -7.72 -5.32 -28.86
C ARG A 222 -8.89 -4.55 -28.26
N ILE A 223 -10.12 -4.95 -28.56
CA ILE A 223 -11.33 -4.38 -27.93
C ILE A 223 -11.32 -4.70 -26.43
N LEU A 224 -11.05 -5.95 -26.05
CA LEU A 224 -10.94 -6.37 -24.65
C LEU A 224 -9.89 -5.56 -23.90
N CYS A 225 -8.76 -5.22 -24.53
CA CYS A 225 -7.75 -4.35 -23.94
C CYS A 225 -8.26 -2.95 -23.59
N GLN A 226 -9.33 -2.44 -24.22
CA GLN A 226 -9.89 -1.12 -23.91
C GLN A 226 -10.84 -1.13 -22.69
N LEU A 227 -11.33 -2.30 -22.28
CA LEU A 227 -12.34 -2.43 -21.22
C LEU A 227 -11.84 -2.21 -19.78
N PRO A 228 -10.59 -2.52 -19.38
CA PRO A 228 -10.18 -2.44 -17.99
C PRO A 228 -10.39 -1.06 -17.35
N LEU A 229 -10.02 0.02 -18.04
CA LEU A 229 -10.21 1.37 -17.53
C LEU A 229 -11.70 1.72 -17.32
N PRO A 230 -12.59 1.66 -18.34
CA PRO A 230 -14.00 2.00 -18.14
C PRO A 230 -14.70 1.08 -17.14
N LEU A 231 -14.34 -0.21 -17.06
CA LEU A 231 -14.90 -1.12 -16.05
C LEU A 231 -14.48 -0.72 -14.63
N CYS A 232 -13.21 -0.35 -14.41
CA CYS A 232 -12.76 0.12 -13.11
C CYS A 232 -13.45 1.42 -12.70
N LEU A 233 -13.67 2.34 -13.65
CA LEU A 233 -14.38 3.59 -13.41
C LEU A 233 -15.87 3.35 -13.12
N LEU A 234 -16.54 2.53 -13.92
CA LEU A 234 -17.94 2.16 -13.71
C LEU A 234 -18.12 1.51 -12.34
N PHE A 235 -17.22 0.61 -11.96
CA PHE A 235 -17.26 -0.02 -10.65
C PHE A 235 -17.03 0.98 -9.51
N SER A 236 -16.04 1.87 -9.65
CA SER A 236 -15.65 2.81 -8.59
C SER A 236 -16.67 3.92 -8.34
N PHE A 237 -17.37 4.37 -9.39
CA PHE A 237 -18.35 5.46 -9.29
C PHE A 237 -19.79 4.96 -9.33
N GLY A 238 -20.09 3.86 -10.01
CA GLY A 238 -21.43 3.27 -10.06
C GLY A 238 -21.71 2.30 -8.91
N GLY A 239 -20.74 1.47 -8.53
CA GLY A 239 -20.87 0.50 -7.43
C GLY A 239 -21.39 1.11 -6.11
N PRO A 240 -20.88 2.26 -5.65
CA PRO A 240 -21.34 2.92 -4.43
C PRO A 240 -22.83 3.30 -4.42
N PHE A 241 -23.46 3.54 -5.57
CA PHE A 241 -24.89 3.89 -5.67
C PHE A 241 -25.80 2.67 -5.89
N LEU A 242 -25.23 1.47 -5.89
CA LEU A 242 -25.97 0.21 -6.04
C LEU A 242 -26.00 -0.60 -4.74
N LEU A 243 -25.69 0.03 -3.59
CA LEU A 243 -25.64 -0.60 -2.27
C LEU A 243 -27.02 -1.03 -1.74
N ASP A 244 -28.12 -0.62 -2.37
CA ASP A 244 -29.45 -1.15 -2.08
C ASP A 244 -29.60 -2.62 -2.53
N ASN A 245 -28.74 -3.10 -3.43
CA ASN A 245 -28.77 -4.47 -3.91
C ASN A 245 -28.04 -5.42 -2.92
N PRO A 246 -28.66 -6.54 -2.49
CA PRO A 246 -28.04 -7.50 -1.58
C PRO A 246 -26.68 -8.05 -2.06
N PHE A 247 -26.51 -8.22 -3.37
CA PHE A 247 -25.23 -8.63 -3.95
C PHE A 247 -24.14 -7.58 -3.73
N MET A 248 -24.47 -6.29 -3.90
CA MET A 248 -23.51 -5.20 -3.72
C MET A 248 -23.14 -5.02 -2.25
N GLN A 249 -24.08 -5.23 -1.32
CA GLN A 249 -23.78 -5.23 0.12
C GLN A 249 -22.80 -6.34 0.49
N LYS A 250 -23.01 -7.56 -0.03
CA LYS A 250 -22.08 -8.67 0.18
C LYS A 250 -20.69 -8.38 -0.40
N LEU A 251 -20.65 -7.75 -1.57
CA LEU A 251 -19.41 -7.32 -2.19
C LEU A 251 -18.70 -6.24 -1.38
N ASP A 252 -19.44 -5.28 -0.82
CA ASP A 252 -18.88 -4.22 0.02
C ASP A 252 -18.26 -4.79 1.31
N VAL A 253 -18.90 -5.79 1.94
CA VAL A 253 -18.32 -6.53 3.08
C VAL A 253 -17.00 -7.20 2.69
N TRP A 254 -16.95 -7.86 1.53
CA TRP A 254 -15.70 -8.44 0.99
C TRP A 254 -14.63 -7.39 0.71
N MET A 255 -15.05 -6.21 0.26
CA MET A 255 -14.19 -5.07 0.01
C MET A 255 -13.86 -4.25 1.26
N GLN A 256 -14.30 -4.69 2.45
CA GLN A 256 -14.11 -4.02 3.74
C GLN A 256 -14.68 -2.59 3.73
N ALA A 257 -15.95 -2.46 3.34
CA ALA A 257 -16.72 -1.22 3.35
C ALA A 257 -16.23 -0.12 2.37
N ARG A 258 -15.33 -0.44 1.42
CA ARG A 258 -14.75 0.54 0.48
C ARG A 258 -15.79 1.18 -0.44
N LEU A 259 -16.85 0.47 -0.82
CA LEU A 259 -17.93 1.04 -1.64
C LEU A 259 -18.79 1.97 -0.79
N SER A 260 -19.13 1.56 0.43
CA SER A 260 -19.87 2.40 1.39
C SER A 260 -19.11 3.69 1.73
N PHE A 261 -17.80 3.62 1.96
CA PHE A 261 -16.98 4.80 2.19
C PHE A 261 -16.92 5.69 0.94
N SER A 262 -16.79 5.10 -0.25
CA SER A 262 -16.83 5.86 -1.50
C SER A 262 -18.17 6.58 -1.68
N ALA A 263 -19.30 5.94 -1.36
CA ALA A 263 -20.63 6.56 -1.40
C ALA A 263 -20.70 7.77 -0.46
N TYR A 264 -20.20 7.61 0.77
CA TYR A 264 -20.15 8.71 1.74
C TYR A 264 -19.39 9.92 1.19
N PHE A 265 -18.18 9.75 0.64
CA PHE A 265 -17.40 10.86 0.09
C PHE A 265 -18.10 11.50 -1.12
N LEU A 266 -18.67 10.70 -2.02
CA LEU A 266 -19.34 11.21 -3.23
C LEU A 266 -20.61 12.01 -2.92
N GLN A 267 -21.32 11.68 -1.83
CA GLN A 267 -22.58 12.34 -1.46
C GLN A 267 -22.37 13.53 -0.51
N ASN A 268 -21.38 13.48 0.38
CA ASN A 268 -21.25 14.43 1.48
C ASN A 268 -20.09 15.43 1.33
N GLN A 269 -19.21 15.26 0.34
CA GLN A 269 -18.06 16.15 0.14
C GLN A 269 -18.17 16.90 -1.20
N PRO A 270 -17.66 18.15 -1.26
CA PRO A 270 -17.77 18.95 -2.48
C PRO A 270 -16.83 18.43 -3.59
N ILE A 271 -17.42 18.14 -4.75
CA ILE A 271 -16.67 17.86 -5.97
C ILE A 271 -16.24 19.19 -6.60
N THR A 272 -14.95 19.37 -6.83
CA THR A 272 -14.38 20.62 -7.35
C THR A 272 -13.50 20.38 -8.57
N LEU A 273 -13.25 21.43 -9.36
CA LEU A 273 -12.40 21.34 -10.56
C LEU A 273 -10.94 21.01 -10.23
N PHE A 274 -10.41 21.60 -9.16
CA PHE A 274 -8.99 21.52 -8.76
C PHE A 274 -8.78 20.93 -7.36
N GLY A 275 -9.71 20.10 -6.90
CA GLY A 275 -9.60 19.36 -5.64
C GLY A 275 -9.87 20.22 -4.41
N ALA A 276 -10.13 19.54 -3.30
CA ALA A 276 -10.36 20.15 -2.00
C ALA A 276 -9.78 19.28 -0.87
N ARG A 277 -9.58 19.89 0.30
CA ARG A 277 -9.42 19.12 1.54
C ARG A 277 -10.79 18.69 2.03
N MET A 278 -10.91 17.40 2.37
CA MET A 278 -12.12 16.85 2.99
C MET A 278 -12.34 17.51 4.36
N LYS A 279 -13.59 17.79 4.67
CA LYS A 279 -14.00 18.42 5.94
C LYS A 279 -15.08 17.58 6.61
N ASN A 280 -15.20 17.66 7.93
CA ASN A 280 -16.30 17.06 8.69
C ASN A 280 -16.48 15.55 8.43
N ILE A 281 -15.38 14.80 8.42
CA ILE A 281 -15.45 13.34 8.37
C ILE A 281 -15.95 12.89 9.75
N PRO A 282 -17.12 12.23 9.85
CA PRO A 282 -17.77 11.98 11.13
C PRO A 282 -16.93 11.06 12.01
N ASN A 283 -16.14 10.18 11.37
CA ASN A 283 -15.36 9.18 12.05
C ASN A 283 -13.99 8.96 11.38
N PHE A 284 -12.92 8.82 12.17
CA PHE A 284 -11.55 8.70 11.65
C PHE A 284 -11.31 7.42 10.80
N TRP A 285 -12.13 6.38 10.96
CA TRP A 285 -12.03 5.13 10.22
C TRP A 285 -12.72 5.15 8.85
N ILE A 286 -13.47 6.19 8.53
CA ILE A 286 -14.04 6.37 7.19
C ILE A 286 -12.93 6.90 6.28
N ILE A 287 -12.31 5.98 5.54
CA ILE A 287 -11.13 6.25 4.72
C ILE A 287 -11.46 6.06 3.24
N MET A 288 -11.02 7.01 2.42
CA MET A 288 -11.23 6.99 0.97
C MET A 288 -10.17 6.14 0.26
N ASP A 289 -10.29 4.81 0.33
CA ASP A 289 -9.30 3.87 -0.23
C ASP A 289 -9.41 3.63 -1.73
N ASN A 290 -10.55 3.94 -2.36
CA ASN A 290 -10.67 3.85 -3.82
C ASN A 290 -9.85 4.95 -4.49
N GLY A 291 -8.79 4.58 -5.21
CA GLY A 291 -7.85 5.49 -5.86
C GLY A 291 -8.47 6.38 -6.93
N TYR A 292 -9.52 5.94 -7.61
CA TYR A 292 -10.21 6.76 -8.62
C TYR A 292 -11.04 7.86 -7.97
N VAL A 293 -11.85 7.49 -6.98
CA VAL A 293 -12.62 8.43 -6.17
C VAL A 293 -11.65 9.37 -5.45
N TYR A 294 -10.55 8.85 -4.91
CA TYR A 294 -9.50 9.64 -4.27
C TYR A 294 -8.92 10.72 -5.19
N ILE A 295 -8.56 10.39 -6.43
CA ILE A 295 -8.04 11.38 -7.39
C ILE A 295 -9.09 12.46 -7.67
N MET A 296 -10.32 12.06 -7.98
CA MET A 296 -11.39 13.00 -8.34
C MET A 296 -11.70 13.96 -7.19
N MET A 297 -11.87 13.44 -5.98
CA MET A 297 -12.25 14.22 -4.81
C MET A 297 -11.06 15.07 -4.30
N THR A 298 -9.87 14.49 -4.23
CA THR A 298 -8.70 15.16 -3.62
C THR A 298 -8.00 16.11 -4.59
N TYR A 299 -7.79 15.70 -5.85
CA TYR A 299 -7.04 16.48 -6.84
C TYR A 299 -7.93 17.19 -7.87
N GLY A 300 -9.22 16.86 -7.91
CA GLY A 300 -10.22 17.53 -8.74
C GLY A 300 -10.47 16.86 -10.09
N ILE A 301 -11.58 17.27 -10.71
CA ILE A 301 -12.05 16.75 -12.00
C ILE A 301 -10.99 16.92 -13.10
N VAL A 302 -10.24 18.02 -13.11
CA VAL A 302 -9.24 18.28 -14.17
C VAL A 302 -8.10 17.26 -14.12
N VAL A 303 -7.54 17.02 -12.93
CA VAL A 303 -6.47 16.03 -12.74
C VAL A 303 -6.98 14.63 -13.05
N PHE A 304 -8.19 14.30 -12.60
CA PHE A 304 -8.84 13.02 -12.88
C PHE A 304 -9.06 12.79 -14.39
N ALA A 305 -9.56 13.79 -15.11
CA ALA A 305 -9.77 13.70 -16.56
C ALA A 305 -8.44 13.50 -17.32
N LEU A 306 -7.38 14.22 -16.93
CA LEU A 306 -6.04 14.05 -17.51
C LEU A 306 -5.49 12.64 -17.25
N PHE A 307 -5.70 12.11 -16.04
CA PHE A 307 -5.33 10.75 -15.68
C PHE A 307 -6.05 9.72 -16.57
N CYS A 308 -7.39 9.81 -16.70
CA CYS A 308 -8.18 8.91 -17.53
C CYS A 308 -7.80 9.00 -19.01
N ALA A 309 -7.63 10.21 -19.55
CA ALA A 309 -7.21 10.42 -20.92
C ALA A 309 -5.81 9.84 -21.19
N GLY A 310 -4.86 10.06 -20.27
CA GLY A 310 -3.52 9.50 -20.37
C GLY A 310 -3.51 7.97 -20.48
N TYR A 311 -4.24 7.29 -19.58
CA TYR A 311 -4.36 5.83 -19.66
C TYR A 311 -5.11 5.35 -20.90
N ALA A 312 -6.23 5.97 -21.27
CA ALA A 312 -6.98 5.60 -22.47
C ALA A 312 -6.10 5.67 -23.73
N ILE A 313 -5.31 6.74 -23.88
CA ILE A 313 -4.37 6.90 -24.99
C ILE A 313 -3.28 5.82 -24.97
N LEU A 314 -2.67 5.55 -23.81
CA LEU A 314 -1.63 4.52 -23.69
C LEU A 314 -2.17 3.12 -24.00
N ILE A 315 -3.34 2.78 -23.49
CA ILE A 315 -3.97 1.48 -23.68
C ILE A 315 -4.27 1.26 -25.15
N ALA A 316 -4.93 2.21 -25.82
CA ALA A 316 -5.20 2.15 -27.25
C ALA A 316 -3.91 2.00 -28.07
N ARG A 317 -2.88 2.79 -27.72
CA ARG A 317 -1.57 2.75 -28.38
C ARG A 317 -0.91 1.37 -28.25
N TYR A 318 -0.80 0.87 -27.04
CA TYR A 318 -0.07 -0.37 -26.75
C TYR A 318 -0.82 -1.61 -27.19
N SER A 319 -2.14 -1.56 -27.33
CA SER A 319 -2.94 -2.63 -27.93
C SER A 319 -2.96 -2.59 -29.46
N GLY A 320 -2.31 -1.61 -30.10
CA GLY A 320 -2.23 -1.49 -31.55
C GLY A 320 -3.45 -0.86 -32.22
N ILE A 321 -4.29 -0.12 -31.47
CA ILE A 321 -5.36 0.72 -32.02
C ILE A 321 -4.78 2.09 -32.35
N SER A 322 -4.86 2.50 -33.61
CA SER A 322 -4.35 3.78 -34.07
C SER A 322 -5.25 4.93 -33.60
N VAL A 323 -4.76 5.72 -32.64
CA VAL A 323 -5.38 6.97 -32.18
C VAL A 323 -4.79 8.15 -32.98
N PRO A 324 -5.59 9.14 -33.44
CA PRO A 324 -5.05 10.33 -34.10
C PRO A 324 -4.16 11.13 -33.13
N PHE A 325 -2.85 11.22 -33.42
CA PHE A 325 -1.88 11.89 -32.54
C PHE A 325 -1.67 13.36 -32.92
N TRP A 326 -1.62 14.23 -31.91
CA TRP A 326 -1.29 15.65 -32.04
C TRP A 326 0.21 15.81 -32.33
N GLY A 327 0.59 15.80 -33.61
CA GLY A 327 1.99 15.95 -34.06
C GLY A 327 2.28 15.24 -35.37
N LYS A 328 1.73 14.02 -35.58
CA LYS A 328 1.93 13.25 -36.82
C LYS A 328 1.36 13.96 -38.05
N ARG A 329 0.29 14.76 -37.89
CA ARG A 329 -0.28 15.57 -38.98
C ARG A 329 0.66 16.69 -39.43
N ALA A 330 1.51 17.23 -38.55
CA ALA A 330 2.45 18.31 -38.89
C ALA A 330 3.74 17.77 -39.53
N GLU A 331 4.28 16.64 -39.03
CA GLU A 331 5.44 15.98 -39.66
C GLU A 331 5.08 15.32 -40.99
N ALA A 332 3.90 14.73 -41.12
CA ALA A 332 3.43 14.20 -42.41
C ALA A 332 3.21 15.32 -43.44
N ARG A 333 2.73 16.50 -43.01
CA ARG A 333 2.60 17.68 -43.89
C ARG A 333 3.96 18.25 -44.27
N LYS A 334 4.90 18.33 -43.33
CA LYS A 334 6.25 18.83 -43.58
C LYS A 334 7.06 17.90 -44.49
N ASN A 335 6.95 16.58 -44.29
CA ASN A 335 7.54 15.59 -45.18
C ASN A 335 6.86 15.57 -46.56
N SER A 336 5.55 15.79 -46.63
CA SER A 336 4.81 15.95 -47.89
C SER A 336 5.21 17.24 -48.62
N GLU A 337 5.45 18.34 -47.92
CA GLU A 337 5.91 19.61 -48.47
C GLU A 337 7.37 19.53 -48.93
N ASP A 338 8.25 18.85 -48.19
CA ASP A 338 9.64 18.61 -48.59
C ASP A 338 9.76 17.63 -49.77
N LEU A 339 8.85 16.65 -49.89
CA LEU A 339 8.73 15.77 -51.06
C LEU A 339 8.21 16.52 -52.30
N ASN A 340 7.18 17.37 -52.14
CA ASN A 340 6.68 18.20 -53.24
C ASN A 340 7.70 19.25 -53.69
N ARG A 341 8.51 19.78 -52.78
CA ARG A 341 9.54 20.78 -53.10
C ARG A 341 10.74 20.17 -53.81
N LYS A 342 11.01 18.86 -53.63
CA LYS A 342 12.05 18.12 -54.35
C LYS A 342 11.57 17.49 -55.67
N GLY A 343 10.28 17.55 -55.99
CA GLY A 343 9.69 16.97 -57.20
C GLY A 343 9.56 17.92 -58.41
N SER A 344 10.27 19.06 -58.42
CA SER A 344 10.20 20.06 -59.51
C SER A 344 11.53 20.25 -60.24
N GLY A 345 12.11 19.15 -60.71
CA GLY A 345 13.26 19.16 -61.62
C GLY A 345 13.30 17.85 -62.40
N GLU A 346 12.97 17.90 -63.68
CA GLU A 346 13.15 16.79 -64.63
C GLU A 346 14.65 16.55 -64.86
N GLU A 347 15.07 15.27 -64.82
CA GLU A 347 15.86 14.58 -65.84
C GLU A 347 16.45 13.24 -65.30
N GLY A 348 16.40 12.19 -66.12
CA GLY A 348 17.37 11.09 -66.06
C GLY A 348 16.89 9.72 -65.56
N PHE A 349 16.75 8.78 -66.51
CA PHE A 349 16.53 7.34 -66.33
C PHE A 349 17.54 6.65 -65.39
N GLY A 350 17.05 5.70 -64.56
CA GLY A 350 17.88 4.70 -63.91
C GLY A 350 17.14 3.95 -62.79
N GLN A 351 16.97 2.64 -62.94
CA GLN A 351 16.39 1.73 -61.93
C GLN A 351 17.02 1.96 -60.54
N MET A 352 16.25 2.48 -59.59
CA MET A 352 16.60 2.44 -58.17
C MET A 352 15.34 2.20 -57.35
N GLY A 353 15.40 1.17 -56.51
CA GLY A 353 14.27 0.55 -55.82
C GLY A 353 13.33 1.56 -55.17
N ILE A 354 12.04 1.36 -55.41
CA ILE A 354 10.93 2.00 -54.70
C ILE A 354 11.12 1.68 -53.21
N GLY A 355 11.77 2.61 -52.50
CA GLY A 355 11.90 2.60 -51.06
C GLY A 355 10.51 2.70 -50.48
N ARG A 356 9.93 1.54 -50.10
CA ARG A 356 8.80 1.47 -49.19
C ARG A 356 9.15 2.33 -47.98
N VAL A 357 8.55 3.51 -47.90
CA VAL A 357 8.44 4.28 -46.66
C VAL A 357 7.73 3.33 -45.70
N SER A 358 8.50 2.65 -44.84
CA SER A 358 7.95 1.77 -43.84
C SER A 358 7.19 2.63 -42.85
N LEU A 359 5.88 2.75 -43.05
CA LEU A 359 4.94 3.13 -42.01
C LEU A 359 5.26 2.24 -40.80
N HIS A 360 5.99 2.78 -39.83
CA HIS A 360 6.26 2.15 -38.54
C HIS A 360 4.92 1.93 -37.85
N ARG A 361 4.30 0.78 -38.15
CA ARG A 361 3.09 0.30 -37.49
C ARG A 361 3.53 -0.06 -36.07
N GLU A 362 3.14 0.77 -35.11
CA GLU A 362 3.55 0.65 -33.71
C GLU A 362 3.34 -0.80 -33.23
N LYS A 363 4.42 -1.46 -32.78
CA LYS A 363 4.37 -2.82 -32.26
C LYS A 363 3.59 -2.83 -30.95
N GLU A 364 2.76 -3.85 -30.76
CA GLU A 364 2.00 -4.07 -29.53
C GLU A 364 2.95 -4.19 -28.31
N ARG A 365 2.62 -3.51 -27.21
CA ARG A 365 3.43 -3.43 -25.98
C ARG A 365 2.73 -4.11 -24.82
N LEU A 366 2.59 -5.43 -24.96
CA LEU A 366 1.87 -6.29 -24.01
C LEU A 366 2.44 -6.28 -22.58
N PRO A 367 3.78 -6.27 -22.36
CA PRO A 367 4.31 -6.18 -21.00
C PRO A 367 3.91 -4.89 -20.28
N GLU A 368 3.90 -3.76 -21.00
CA GLU A 368 3.45 -2.48 -20.47
C GLU A 368 1.94 -2.46 -20.19
N LEU A 369 1.12 -3.05 -21.07
CA LEU A 369 -0.31 -3.23 -20.83
C LEU A 369 -0.58 -4.07 -19.58
N ALA A 370 0.18 -5.14 -19.36
CA ALA A 370 0.03 -5.97 -18.17
C ALA A 370 0.24 -5.16 -16.89
N ILE A 371 1.26 -4.30 -16.86
CA ILE A 371 1.52 -3.40 -15.74
C ILE A 371 0.36 -2.40 -15.58
N ILE A 372 -0.09 -1.76 -16.66
CA ILE A 372 -1.21 -0.79 -16.63
C ILE A 372 -2.47 -1.45 -16.06
N PHE A 373 -2.90 -2.60 -16.58
CA PHE A 373 -4.14 -3.25 -16.16
C PHE A 373 -4.10 -3.67 -14.69
N SER A 374 -2.96 -4.15 -14.21
CA SER A 374 -2.81 -4.51 -12.80
C SER A 374 -2.87 -3.30 -11.88
N PHE A 375 -2.27 -2.15 -12.24
CA PHE A 375 -2.42 -0.92 -11.45
C PHE A 375 -3.82 -0.33 -11.51
N LEU A 376 -4.53 -0.44 -12.65
CA LEU A 376 -5.92 -0.04 -12.74
C LEU A 376 -6.80 -0.86 -11.80
N LEU A 377 -6.61 -2.19 -11.77
CA LEU A 377 -7.33 -3.06 -10.86
C LEU A 377 -7.02 -2.74 -9.39
N TYR A 378 -5.74 -2.49 -9.06
CA TYR A 378 -5.32 -2.06 -7.71
C TYR A 378 -5.97 -0.73 -7.31
N GLY A 379 -6.17 0.19 -8.26
CA GLY A 379 -6.80 1.49 -8.03
C GLY A 379 -8.21 1.44 -7.46
N ILE A 380 -8.93 0.32 -7.62
CA ILE A 380 -10.25 0.15 -7.01
C ILE A 380 -10.14 0.08 -5.48
N MET A 381 -9.00 -0.42 -4.97
CA MET A 381 -8.84 -0.81 -3.56
C MET A 381 -7.79 0.01 -2.82
N GLU A 382 -6.96 0.77 -3.53
CA GLU A 382 -5.87 1.56 -2.94
C GLU A 382 -5.68 2.95 -3.57
N GLN A 383 -5.25 3.90 -2.73
CA GLN A 383 -5.13 5.33 -3.05
C GLN A 383 -3.90 5.68 -3.90
N PHE A 384 -2.89 4.81 -3.95
CA PHE A 384 -1.58 5.14 -4.50
C PHE A 384 -1.53 5.20 -6.04
N ILE A 385 -2.65 4.97 -6.73
CA ILE A 385 -2.70 4.97 -8.21
C ILE A 385 -2.23 6.30 -8.83
N SER A 386 -2.29 7.40 -8.08
CA SER A 386 -1.80 8.74 -8.48
C SER A 386 -0.31 8.98 -8.22
N ASN A 387 0.39 8.05 -7.57
CA ASN A 387 1.79 8.21 -7.16
C ASN A 387 2.74 7.47 -8.12
N ALA A 388 3.55 8.19 -8.89
CA ALA A 388 4.44 7.59 -9.90
C ALA A 388 5.50 6.61 -9.33
N PHE A 389 5.76 6.65 -8.02
CA PHE A 389 6.75 5.77 -7.35
C PHE A 389 6.12 4.52 -6.75
N MET A 390 4.79 4.47 -6.67
CA MET A 390 4.00 3.29 -6.30
C MET A 390 3.12 2.78 -7.45
N ASN A 391 3.03 3.55 -8.54
CA ASN A 391 2.40 3.19 -9.80
C ASN A 391 3.35 3.56 -10.95
N LEU A 392 4.25 2.63 -11.28
CA LEU A 392 5.28 2.85 -12.31
C LEU A 392 4.69 3.02 -13.71
N SER A 393 3.44 2.58 -13.94
CA SER A 393 2.81 2.75 -15.25
C SER A 393 2.54 4.21 -15.62
N LEU A 394 2.50 5.12 -14.63
CA LEU A 394 2.41 6.56 -14.88
C LEU A 394 3.65 7.10 -15.63
N LEU A 395 4.81 6.45 -15.51
CA LEU A 395 6.01 6.86 -16.25
C LEU A 395 5.83 6.72 -17.77
N PHE A 396 4.98 5.79 -18.21
CA PHE A 396 4.65 5.60 -19.63
C PHE A 396 3.90 6.79 -20.22
N ILE A 397 3.20 7.61 -19.39
CA ILE A 397 2.53 8.84 -19.85
C ILE A 397 3.53 9.83 -20.46
N GLY A 398 4.80 9.78 -20.05
CA GLY A 398 5.84 10.59 -20.67
C GLY A 398 6.03 10.35 -22.16
N GLU A 399 5.66 9.16 -22.66
CA GLU A 399 5.68 8.85 -24.11
C GLU A 399 4.62 9.62 -24.89
N ILE A 400 3.54 10.07 -24.23
CA ILE A 400 2.54 10.96 -24.83
C ILE A 400 3.15 12.35 -25.02
N LEU A 401 3.94 12.83 -24.06
CA LEU A 401 4.55 14.17 -24.09
C LEU A 401 5.77 14.26 -25.02
N PHE A 402 6.59 13.21 -25.05
CA PHE A 402 7.91 13.25 -25.69
C PHE A 402 8.06 12.29 -26.88
N GLY A 403 7.07 11.43 -27.15
CA GLY A 403 7.16 10.37 -28.16
C GLY A 403 7.79 9.08 -27.61
N VAL A 404 7.82 8.02 -28.43
CA VAL A 404 8.51 6.78 -28.05
C VAL A 404 9.99 7.09 -28.00
N GLN A 405 10.57 6.90 -26.81
CA GLN A 405 12.00 7.02 -26.66
C GLN A 405 12.62 5.69 -27.09
N GLU A 406 13.20 5.65 -28.28
CA GLU A 406 13.97 4.50 -28.73
C GLU A 406 15.21 4.40 -27.84
N GLY A 407 15.15 3.51 -26.85
CA GLY A 407 16.34 3.04 -26.17
C GLY A 407 17.26 2.45 -27.23
N MET A 408 18.43 3.06 -27.43
CA MET A 408 19.49 2.51 -28.26
C MET A 408 19.71 1.05 -27.80
N GLU A 409 19.25 0.08 -28.60
CA GLU A 409 19.59 -1.33 -28.42
C GLU A 409 21.08 -1.51 -28.76
N ARG A 410 21.97 -0.83 -28.00
CA ARG A 410 23.33 -1.29 -27.86
C ARG A 410 23.26 -2.50 -26.96
N SER A 411 23.30 -3.65 -27.63
CA SER A 411 23.70 -4.95 -27.10
C SER A 411 24.33 -4.84 -25.72
N SER A 412 23.52 -4.98 -24.67
CA SER A 412 24.00 -5.50 -23.40
C SER A 412 23.84 -7.00 -23.46
N SER A 413 24.61 -7.61 -24.37
CA SER A 413 25.36 -8.81 -24.05
C SER A 413 26.32 -8.42 -22.93
N MET A 414 25.79 -8.19 -21.73
CA MET A 414 26.59 -8.37 -20.54
C MET A 414 26.84 -9.87 -20.52
N GLU A 415 28.08 -10.20 -20.85
CA GLU A 415 28.62 -11.55 -20.90
C GLU A 415 28.03 -12.38 -19.77
N ASP A 416 27.15 -13.30 -20.17
CA ASP A 416 27.01 -14.54 -19.45
C ASP A 416 28.37 -15.24 -19.65
N THR A 417 29.34 -14.94 -18.78
CA THR A 417 30.52 -15.79 -18.62
C THR A 417 29.96 -17.17 -18.30
N GLY A 418 29.99 -18.04 -19.31
CA GLY A 418 29.20 -19.24 -19.37
C GLY A 418 29.23 -20.03 -18.06
N HIS A 419 28.12 -20.00 -17.34
CA HIS A 419 27.77 -21.07 -16.41
C HIS A 419 26.59 -21.84 -17.00
N LYS A 420 26.85 -22.45 -18.16
CA LYS A 420 26.09 -23.61 -18.61
C LYS A 420 26.21 -24.69 -17.53
N GLY A 421 25.12 -24.92 -16.80
CA GLY A 421 24.92 -26.18 -16.06
C GLY A 421 24.83 -26.14 -14.53
N LYS A 422 24.25 -25.12 -13.88
CA LYS A 422 23.81 -25.22 -12.44
C LYS A 422 22.49 -24.50 -12.12
N GLY A 423 21.52 -24.49 -13.04
CA GLY A 423 20.36 -23.60 -12.96
C GLY A 423 19.35 -23.86 -11.82
N LEU A 424 19.38 -25.03 -11.17
CA LEU A 424 18.39 -25.42 -10.15
C LEU A 424 19.03 -25.83 -8.82
N TRP A 425 20.26 -26.38 -8.84
CA TRP A 425 20.92 -26.91 -7.65
C TRP A 425 21.05 -25.90 -6.49
N PRO A 426 21.45 -24.63 -6.70
CA PRO A 426 21.52 -23.66 -5.60
C PRO A 426 20.16 -23.37 -4.96
N TRP A 427 19.09 -23.39 -5.76
CA TRP A 427 17.72 -23.19 -5.27
C TRP A 427 17.21 -24.41 -4.50
N LEU A 428 17.49 -25.62 -5.00
CA LEU A 428 17.15 -26.86 -4.29
C LEU A 428 17.94 -27.01 -2.99
N ALA A 429 19.23 -26.71 -3.00
CA ALA A 429 20.08 -26.76 -1.81
C ALA A 429 19.63 -25.73 -0.77
N GLY A 430 19.39 -24.49 -1.18
CA GLY A 430 18.85 -23.45 -0.29
C GLY A 430 17.47 -23.83 0.26
N GLY A 431 16.56 -24.30 -0.60
CA GLY A 431 15.23 -24.74 -0.20
C GLY A 431 15.24 -25.92 0.78
N ALA A 432 16.07 -26.94 0.54
CA ALA A 432 16.19 -28.08 1.45
C ALA A 432 16.73 -27.67 2.82
N VAL A 433 17.76 -26.81 2.86
CA VAL A 433 18.28 -26.26 4.13
C VAL A 433 17.21 -25.41 4.83
N GLY A 434 16.49 -24.58 4.08
CA GLY A 434 15.40 -23.77 4.62
C GLY A 434 14.28 -24.60 5.25
N ILE A 435 13.83 -25.66 4.57
CA ILE A 435 12.84 -26.60 5.11
C ILE A 435 13.38 -27.28 6.37
N GLY A 436 14.65 -27.69 6.36
CA GLY A 436 15.31 -28.25 7.54
C GLY A 436 15.31 -27.30 8.73
N ILE A 437 15.67 -26.02 8.53
CA ILE A 437 15.67 -25.00 9.58
C ILE A 437 14.26 -24.70 10.09
N ALA A 438 13.26 -24.62 9.20
CA ALA A 438 11.88 -24.46 9.61
C ALA A 438 11.42 -25.65 10.47
N GLY A 439 11.73 -26.88 10.05
CA GLY A 439 11.42 -28.09 10.82
C GLY A 439 12.12 -28.13 12.19
N LEU A 440 13.40 -27.75 12.24
CA LEU A 440 14.14 -27.65 13.50
C LEU A 440 13.55 -26.58 14.42
N TYR A 441 13.17 -25.42 13.89
CA TYR A 441 12.51 -24.38 14.67
C TYR A 441 11.22 -24.92 15.32
N LEU A 442 10.34 -25.52 14.51
CA LEU A 442 9.06 -26.04 14.99
C LEU A 442 9.21 -27.23 15.96
N ALA A 443 10.31 -27.98 15.87
CA ALA A 443 10.56 -29.13 16.74
C ALA A 443 11.20 -28.74 18.09
N PHE A 444 12.00 -27.68 18.13
CA PHE A 444 12.85 -27.37 19.30
C PHE A 444 12.58 -26.02 19.95
N VAL A 445 11.93 -25.07 19.27
CA VAL A 445 11.57 -23.79 19.87
C VAL A 445 10.20 -23.96 20.52
N PRO A 446 10.06 -23.72 21.84
CA PRO A 446 8.75 -23.82 22.48
C PRO A 446 7.81 -22.74 21.92
N MET A 447 6.55 -23.12 21.75
CA MET A 447 5.49 -22.17 21.44
C MET A 447 5.35 -21.18 22.61
N LYS A 448 5.14 -19.89 22.31
CA LYS A 448 4.82 -18.91 23.35
C LYS A 448 3.47 -19.25 23.96
N GLU A 449 3.21 -18.82 25.18
CA GLU A 449 1.89 -19.01 25.81
C GLU A 449 0.88 -18.00 25.26
N TYR A 450 1.33 -16.80 24.94
CA TYR A 450 0.52 -15.71 24.42
C TYR A 450 1.28 -14.84 23.42
N VAL A 451 0.53 -14.01 22.71
CA VAL A 451 1.06 -12.93 21.88
C VAL A 451 0.51 -11.60 22.37
N ALA A 452 1.41 -10.68 22.73
CA ALA A 452 1.04 -9.31 23.08
C ALA A 452 0.69 -8.51 21.81
N ALA A 453 -0.52 -7.95 21.79
CA ALA A 453 -0.99 -7.03 20.76
C ALA A 453 -1.21 -5.65 21.35
N ARG A 454 -0.83 -4.59 20.65
CA ARG A 454 -1.16 -3.24 21.14
C ARG A 454 -2.68 -3.04 21.14
N LEU A 455 -3.20 -2.39 22.16
CA LEU A 455 -4.64 -2.18 22.33
C LEU A 455 -5.27 -1.41 21.15
N ASP A 456 -4.52 -0.49 20.52
CA ASP A 456 -4.94 0.24 19.32
C ASP A 456 -4.88 -0.59 18.02
N THR A 457 -4.56 -1.88 18.11
CA THR A 457 -4.45 -2.78 16.95
C THR A 457 -5.52 -3.87 16.91
N VAL A 458 -6.28 -4.05 17.99
CA VAL A 458 -7.38 -5.02 18.06
C VAL A 458 -8.71 -4.45 17.59
N LEU A 459 -9.63 -5.33 17.16
CA LEU A 459 -10.98 -4.95 16.76
C LEU A 459 -11.92 -4.77 17.94
N TYR A 460 -11.67 -5.49 19.03
CA TYR A 460 -12.41 -5.41 20.26
C TYR A 460 -11.53 -5.80 21.43
N VAL A 461 -11.99 -5.44 22.62
CA VAL A 461 -11.43 -5.82 23.92
C VAL A 461 -12.61 -6.25 24.78
N ASP A 462 -12.51 -7.41 25.40
CA ASP A 462 -13.52 -7.82 26.37
C ASP A 462 -13.29 -7.06 27.69
N ALA A 463 -14.36 -6.77 28.42
CA ALA A 463 -14.31 -5.92 29.60
C ALA A 463 -15.39 -6.30 30.61
N GLN A 464 -15.07 -6.16 31.90
CA GLN A 464 -16.06 -6.20 32.97
C GLN A 464 -16.56 -4.78 33.24
N SER A 465 -17.87 -4.59 33.24
CA SER A 465 -18.49 -3.27 33.23
C SER A 465 -19.64 -3.13 34.21
N VAL A 466 -19.90 -1.89 34.62
CA VAL A 466 -21.00 -1.53 35.51
C VAL A 466 -21.43 -0.08 35.27
N GLN A 467 -22.72 0.21 35.49
CA GLN A 467 -23.25 1.57 35.39
C GLN A 467 -23.31 2.23 36.76
N ILE A 468 -22.93 3.50 36.81
CA ILE A 468 -22.95 4.33 38.01
C ILE A 468 -23.88 5.51 37.75
N TRP A 469 -24.82 5.71 38.67
CA TRP A 469 -25.67 6.88 38.71
C TRP A 469 -25.09 7.94 39.64
N THR A 470 -25.21 9.21 39.24
CA THR A 470 -24.79 10.36 40.04
C THR A 470 -25.77 11.50 39.85
N GLU A 471 -25.93 12.32 40.88
CA GLU A 471 -26.68 13.57 40.77
C GLU A 471 -25.88 14.60 39.96
N ASN A 472 -26.41 15.01 38.80
CA ASN A 472 -25.84 16.02 37.90
C ASN A 472 -26.77 17.24 37.82
N GLU A 473 -26.62 18.16 38.77
CA GLU A 473 -27.40 19.40 38.80
C GLU A 473 -27.25 20.18 37.49
N GLY A 474 -28.39 20.47 36.84
CA GLY A 474 -28.42 21.17 35.55
C GLY A 474 -28.30 20.28 34.31
N ASN A 475 -28.12 18.96 34.47
CA ASN A 475 -28.11 17.97 33.37
C ASN A 475 -27.18 18.37 32.20
N THR A 476 -25.95 18.78 32.53
CA THR A 476 -24.97 19.27 31.54
C THR A 476 -23.87 18.25 31.27
N GLU A 477 -23.32 18.28 30.06
CA GLU A 477 -22.19 17.41 29.68
C GLU A 477 -20.92 17.74 30.50
N GLU A 478 -20.69 19.02 30.77
CA GLU A 478 -19.58 19.48 31.63
C GLU A 478 -19.76 19.02 33.08
N GLY A 479 -20.99 19.07 33.62
CA GLY A 479 -21.30 18.59 34.96
C GLY A 479 -21.08 17.09 35.11
N LEU A 480 -21.53 16.28 34.15
CA LEU A 480 -21.30 14.83 34.16
C LEU A 480 -19.80 14.51 34.02
N LYS A 481 -19.08 15.20 33.13
CA LYS A 481 -17.62 15.04 32.99
C LYS A 481 -16.89 15.37 34.28
N GLY A 482 -17.25 16.45 34.98
CA GLY A 482 -16.66 16.79 36.27
C GLY A 482 -16.91 15.72 37.34
N ARG A 483 -18.13 15.16 37.40
CA ARG A 483 -18.44 14.03 38.30
C ARG A 483 -17.64 12.77 37.96
N MET A 484 -17.45 12.48 36.67
CA MET A 484 -16.65 11.35 36.19
C MET A 484 -15.16 11.52 36.52
N GLU A 485 -14.61 12.74 36.38
CA GLU A 485 -13.22 13.04 36.75
C GLU A 485 -13.01 12.86 38.26
N GLY A 486 -13.90 13.39 39.09
CA GLY A 486 -13.84 13.17 40.54
C GLY A 486 -13.96 11.68 40.93
N PHE A 487 -14.82 10.92 40.24
CA PHE A 487 -14.92 9.48 40.46
C PHE A 487 -13.66 8.75 40.01
N ARG A 488 -13.06 9.15 38.88
CA ARG A 488 -11.79 8.60 38.39
C ARG A 488 -10.67 8.78 39.40
N ASP A 489 -10.56 9.96 40.01
CA ASP A 489 -9.52 10.23 41.00
C ASP A 489 -9.66 9.32 42.24
N ILE A 490 -10.89 8.96 42.63
CA ILE A 490 -11.16 7.99 43.70
C ILE A 490 -10.76 6.57 43.26
N LEU A 491 -11.13 6.16 42.04
CA LEU A 491 -10.82 4.81 41.54
C LEU A 491 -9.34 4.60 41.24
N ALA A 492 -8.64 5.65 40.79
CA ALA A 492 -7.24 5.59 40.38
C ALA A 492 -6.26 5.80 41.54
N ASP A 493 -6.76 5.92 42.77
CA ASP A 493 -5.96 5.96 43.98
C ASP A 493 -5.18 4.64 44.17
N GLU A 494 -3.88 4.75 44.38
CA GLU A 494 -2.97 3.59 44.40
C GLU A 494 -3.29 2.63 45.56
N GLU A 495 -3.67 3.15 46.73
CA GLU A 495 -4.03 2.32 47.89
C GLU A 495 -5.32 1.51 47.64
N THR A 496 -6.30 2.16 47.01
CA THR A 496 -7.58 1.55 46.62
C THR A 496 -7.36 0.40 45.62
N LEU A 497 -6.52 0.63 44.61
CA LEU A 497 -6.19 -0.38 43.60
C LEU A 497 -5.39 -1.55 44.19
N GLU A 498 -4.36 -1.27 45.00
CA GLU A 498 -3.59 -2.32 45.67
C GLU A 498 -4.48 -3.20 46.56
N ARG A 499 -5.39 -2.61 47.34
CA ARG A 499 -6.32 -3.37 48.17
C ARG A 499 -7.21 -4.28 47.32
N ALA A 500 -7.81 -3.77 46.25
CA ALA A 500 -8.64 -4.58 45.36
C ALA A 500 -7.85 -5.75 44.74
N ILE A 501 -6.58 -5.52 44.38
CA ILE A 501 -5.69 -6.57 43.87
C ILE A 501 -5.45 -7.66 44.93
N ARG A 502 -5.18 -7.27 46.19
CA ARG A 502 -5.00 -8.21 47.31
C ARG A 502 -6.25 -9.04 47.56
N GLU A 503 -7.42 -8.40 47.60
CA GLU A 503 -8.70 -9.08 47.84
C GLU A 503 -9.10 -10.02 46.70
N ALA A 504 -8.73 -9.69 45.46
CA ALA A 504 -8.90 -10.56 44.30
C ALA A 504 -7.89 -11.73 44.26
N GLY A 505 -6.79 -11.64 45.02
CA GLY A 505 -5.71 -12.63 45.03
C GLY A 505 -4.75 -12.52 43.83
N LEU A 506 -4.56 -11.31 43.29
CA LEU A 506 -3.83 -11.04 42.05
C LEU A 506 -2.53 -10.25 42.25
N GLU A 507 -2.00 -10.25 43.48
CA GLU A 507 -0.82 -9.47 43.91
C GLU A 507 0.43 -9.70 43.04
N ASP A 508 0.62 -10.93 42.57
CA ASP A 508 1.76 -11.33 41.74
C ASP A 508 1.48 -11.23 40.22
N ARG A 509 0.28 -10.79 39.82
CA ARG A 509 -0.22 -10.94 38.44
C ARG A 509 -0.52 -9.61 37.75
N ILE A 510 -0.92 -8.58 38.51
CA ILE A 510 -1.18 -7.24 37.98
C ILE A 510 -0.72 -6.16 38.96
N LEU A 511 -0.05 -5.13 38.46
CA LEU A 511 0.35 -3.98 39.27
C LEU A 511 -0.79 -2.95 39.35
N ALA A 512 -0.86 -2.20 40.46
CA ALA A 512 -1.86 -1.12 40.63
C ALA A 512 -1.82 -0.11 39.47
N LYS A 513 -0.63 0.24 38.98
CA LYS A 513 -0.47 1.11 37.81
C LYS A 513 -1.06 0.51 36.52
N GLU A 514 -0.94 -0.80 36.32
CA GLU A 514 -1.48 -1.50 35.16
C GLU A 514 -3.00 -1.65 35.24
N LEU A 515 -3.52 -1.86 36.44
CA LEU A 515 -4.96 -1.85 36.70
C LEU A 515 -5.57 -0.46 36.50
N ALA A 516 -4.92 0.60 36.97
CA ALA A 516 -5.30 1.99 36.71
C ALA A 516 -5.38 2.29 35.21
N ALA A 517 -4.46 1.70 34.44
CA ALA A 517 -4.40 1.80 33.00
C ALA A 517 -5.51 1.04 32.27
N ALA A 518 -5.93 -0.11 32.81
CA ALA A 518 -7.02 -0.93 32.31
C ALA A 518 -8.41 -0.36 32.66
N LEU A 519 -8.49 0.54 33.64
CA LEU A 519 -9.72 1.22 34.02
C LEU A 519 -10.11 2.30 33.00
N GLU A 520 -11.35 2.21 32.54
CA GLU A 520 -11.96 3.22 31.67
C GLU A 520 -13.29 3.70 32.27
N ILE A 521 -13.55 5.00 32.11
CA ILE A 521 -14.83 5.62 32.46
C ILE A 521 -15.34 6.33 31.22
N SER A 522 -16.57 6.02 30.83
CA SER A 522 -17.20 6.55 29.62
C SER A 522 -18.68 6.87 29.85
N VAL A 523 -19.25 7.69 28.97
CA VAL A 523 -20.70 7.94 28.94
C VAL A 523 -21.33 6.94 27.96
N PRO A 524 -22.29 6.10 28.38
CA PRO A 524 -23.00 5.22 27.45
C PRO A 524 -23.69 6.00 26.33
N VAL A 525 -23.71 5.48 25.11
CA VAL A 525 -24.39 6.13 23.98
C VAL A 525 -25.89 6.27 24.22
N ALA A 526 -26.54 5.31 24.89
CA ALA A 526 -27.94 5.45 25.32
C ALA A 526 -28.17 6.68 26.24
N VAL A 527 -27.17 7.05 27.05
CA VAL A 527 -27.21 8.27 27.88
C VAL A 527 -27.02 9.52 27.02
N GLN A 528 -26.10 9.48 26.05
CA GLN A 528 -25.90 10.59 25.10
C GLN A 528 -27.17 10.83 24.26
N ASP A 529 -27.81 9.77 23.76
CA ASP A 529 -29.00 9.83 22.92
C ASP A 529 -30.25 10.26 23.69
N SER A 530 -30.39 9.82 24.94
CA SER A 530 -31.53 10.21 25.79
C SER A 530 -31.45 11.65 26.30
N GLY A 531 -30.24 12.22 26.34
CA GLY A 531 -29.98 13.55 26.91
C GLY A 531 -30.12 13.61 28.43
N LEU A 532 -30.32 12.48 29.11
CA LEU A 532 -30.38 12.38 30.58
C LEU A 532 -28.99 12.02 31.12
N LEU A 533 -28.16 13.04 31.29
CA LEU A 533 -26.74 12.96 31.64
C LEU A 533 -26.53 12.70 33.15
N ASP A 534 -27.14 11.66 33.69
CA ASP A 534 -27.08 11.28 35.13
C ASP A 534 -26.36 9.96 35.39
N THR A 535 -25.95 9.25 34.33
CA THR A 535 -25.40 7.90 34.39
C THR A 535 -24.13 7.82 33.56
N PHE A 536 -23.09 7.21 34.12
CA PHE A 536 -21.85 6.88 33.41
C PHE A 536 -21.50 5.40 33.61
N ARG A 537 -20.52 4.89 32.87
CA ARG A 537 -20.05 3.50 32.95
C ARG A 537 -18.61 3.47 33.41
N VAL A 538 -18.30 2.50 34.26
CA VAL A 538 -16.95 2.12 34.66
C VAL A 538 -16.68 0.73 34.13
N ARG A 539 -15.48 0.53 33.56
CA ARG A 539 -15.06 -0.77 33.03
C ARG A 539 -13.60 -1.06 33.29
N ILE A 540 -13.28 -2.33 33.47
CA ILE A 540 -11.91 -2.85 33.45
C ILE A 540 -11.74 -3.64 32.17
N LEU A 541 -10.77 -3.23 31.35
CA LEU A 541 -10.38 -3.93 30.13
C LEU A 541 -9.64 -5.23 30.46
N GLU A 542 -10.02 -6.33 29.81
CA GLU A 542 -9.39 -7.64 30.00
C GLU A 542 -8.11 -7.72 29.15
N LEU A 543 -6.98 -7.38 29.78
CA LEU A 543 -5.68 -7.23 29.08
C LEU A 543 -4.79 -8.47 29.18
N TYR A 544 -4.91 -9.24 30.25
CA TYR A 544 -4.04 -10.38 30.58
C TYR A 544 -4.74 -11.70 30.31
N TRP A 545 -4.03 -12.65 29.69
CA TRP A 545 -4.62 -13.91 29.25
C TRP A 545 -4.84 -14.91 30.37
N ASP A 546 -4.06 -14.81 31.44
CA ASP A 546 -4.10 -15.74 32.55
C ASP A 546 -5.22 -15.38 33.53
N ILE A 547 -5.69 -14.12 33.55
CA ILE A 547 -6.74 -13.63 34.45
C ILE A 547 -8.12 -13.97 33.85
N ALA A 548 -8.96 -14.68 34.60
CA ALA A 548 -10.29 -15.06 34.13
C ALA A 548 -11.32 -13.92 34.29
N ASP A 549 -12.38 -13.95 33.49
CA ASP A 549 -13.48 -12.98 33.51
C ASP A 549 -14.06 -12.77 34.93
N GLU A 550 -14.22 -13.85 35.70
CA GLU A 550 -14.71 -13.76 37.08
C GLU A 550 -13.71 -13.08 38.04
N GLU A 551 -12.42 -13.17 37.75
CA GLU A 551 -11.36 -12.48 38.50
C GLU A 551 -11.36 -10.98 38.21
N TYR A 552 -11.55 -10.58 36.94
CA TYR A 552 -11.80 -9.18 36.58
C TYR A 552 -13.08 -8.64 37.20
N GLY A 553 -14.14 -9.46 37.27
CA GLY A 553 -15.39 -9.07 37.92
C GLY A 553 -15.20 -8.82 39.42
N ARG A 554 -14.41 -9.67 40.10
CA ARG A 554 -14.02 -9.46 41.51
C ARG A 554 -13.16 -8.21 41.70
N LEU A 555 -12.20 -7.96 40.81
CA LEU A 555 -11.40 -6.74 40.83
C LEU A 555 -12.28 -5.48 40.73
N LEU A 556 -13.18 -5.43 39.76
CA LEU A 556 -14.09 -4.29 39.59
C LEU A 556 -15.00 -4.12 40.82
N GLY A 557 -15.51 -5.21 41.37
CA GLY A 557 -16.30 -5.17 42.61
C GLY A 557 -15.52 -4.59 43.79
N GLY A 558 -14.27 -5.03 43.99
CA GLY A 558 -13.39 -4.51 45.04
C GLY A 558 -13.10 -3.02 44.89
N ILE A 559 -12.77 -2.59 43.67
CA ILE A 559 -12.49 -1.17 43.35
C ILE A 559 -13.72 -0.28 43.64
N LEU A 560 -14.92 -0.72 43.29
CA LEU A 560 -16.14 0.08 43.48
C LEU A 560 -16.59 0.17 44.93
N SER A 561 -16.31 -0.86 45.74
CA SER A 561 -16.79 -0.95 47.13
C SER A 561 -16.46 0.29 47.96
N GLN A 562 -15.28 0.88 47.74
CA GLN A 562 -14.80 2.07 48.43
C GLN A 562 -15.34 3.38 47.82
N ALA A 563 -15.54 3.41 46.50
CA ALA A 563 -15.98 4.62 45.80
C ALA A 563 -17.48 4.94 46.00
N THR A 564 -18.28 3.92 46.32
CA THR A 564 -19.73 4.04 46.55
C THR A 564 -20.10 4.15 48.03
N GLU A 565 -19.13 4.35 48.94
CA GLU A 565 -19.42 4.62 50.36
C GLU A 565 -20.07 5.99 50.59
N SER A 566 -19.93 6.91 49.62
CA SER A 566 -20.63 8.20 49.62
C SER A 566 -21.98 8.10 48.90
N ASP A 567 -23.05 8.67 49.47
CA ASP A 567 -24.40 8.73 48.84
C ASP A 567 -24.42 9.49 47.48
N SER A 568 -23.28 9.97 47.00
CA SER A 568 -23.12 10.71 45.74
C SER A 568 -23.08 9.82 44.50
N TYR A 569 -22.75 8.52 44.65
CA TYR A 569 -22.59 7.59 43.52
C TYR A 569 -23.29 6.25 43.81
N ILE A 570 -24.20 5.83 42.94
CA ILE A 570 -25.01 4.62 43.13
C ILE A 570 -24.75 3.62 42.01
N ILE A 571 -24.38 2.39 42.36
CA ILE A 571 -24.24 1.29 41.40
C ILE A 571 -25.62 0.89 40.85
N LYS A 572 -25.75 0.91 39.52
CA LYS A 572 -26.92 0.43 38.80
C LYS A 572 -26.68 -1.00 38.31
N GLY A 573 -27.36 -1.96 38.94
CA GLY A 573 -27.35 -3.36 38.53
C GLY A 573 -26.10 -4.13 38.98
N ASN A 574 -25.85 -5.28 38.35
CA ASN A 574 -24.69 -6.12 38.62
C ASN A 574 -23.56 -5.83 37.63
N ILE A 575 -22.33 -6.20 38.00
CA ILE A 575 -21.21 -6.26 37.06
C ILE A 575 -21.54 -7.27 35.96
N TYR A 576 -21.27 -6.89 34.71
CA TYR A 576 -21.51 -7.73 33.54
C TYR A 576 -20.33 -7.67 32.58
N GLY A 577 -20.06 -8.79 31.91
CA GLY A 577 -19.09 -8.86 30.82
C GLY A 577 -19.66 -8.23 29.55
N GLU A 578 -18.85 -7.41 28.88
CA GLU A 578 -19.17 -6.85 27.57
C GLU A 578 -17.98 -6.90 26.62
N ARG A 579 -18.28 -6.98 25.32
CA ARG A 579 -17.27 -6.88 24.25
C ARG A 579 -17.23 -5.46 23.72
N VAL A 580 -16.15 -4.74 23.99
CA VAL A 580 -15.99 -3.35 23.59
C VAL A 580 -15.33 -3.27 22.22
N GLY A 581 -16.12 -2.94 21.19
CA GLY A 581 -15.64 -2.83 19.82
C GLY A 581 -14.94 -1.50 19.53
N ARG A 582 -13.91 -1.55 18.68
CA ARG A 582 -13.23 -0.35 18.15
C ARG A 582 -14.11 0.41 17.17
N SER A 583 -14.86 -0.31 16.34
CA SER A 583 -15.60 0.26 15.18
C SER A 583 -17.04 -0.25 15.06
N PHE A 584 -17.53 -1.06 16.00
CA PHE A 584 -18.86 -1.65 16.04
C PHE A 584 -19.37 -1.73 17.48
N GLY A 585 -20.68 -1.86 17.66
CA GLY A 585 -21.34 -1.77 18.98
C GLY A 585 -21.92 -0.39 19.25
N GLU A 586 -22.77 -0.29 20.28
CA GLU A 586 -23.36 0.96 20.74
C GLU A 586 -22.32 1.83 21.45
N ASP A 587 -21.36 1.23 22.18
CA ASP A 587 -20.34 1.96 22.93
C ASP A 587 -18.92 1.68 22.41
N ARG A 588 -18.11 2.74 22.32
CA ARG A 588 -16.75 2.69 21.78
C ARG A 588 -15.72 2.92 22.88
N ILE A 589 -14.50 2.47 22.64
CA ILE A 589 -13.33 2.84 23.44
C ILE A 589 -13.01 4.31 23.16
N GLU A 590 -13.61 5.23 23.93
CA GLU A 590 -13.48 6.67 23.68
C GLU A 590 -12.16 7.22 24.23
N HIS A 591 -11.55 6.56 25.22
CA HIS A 591 -10.33 7.05 25.84
C HIS A 591 -9.34 5.93 26.22
N ILE A 592 -8.65 5.36 25.23
CA ILE A 592 -7.26 4.97 25.47
C ILE A 592 -6.43 6.22 25.20
N SER A 593 -5.96 6.85 26.28
CA SER A 593 -4.92 7.87 26.22
C SER A 593 -3.80 7.39 25.29
N GLY A 594 -3.70 7.96 24.08
CA GLY A 594 -2.64 7.62 23.12
C GLY A 594 -1.22 7.94 23.62
N LYS A 595 -1.08 8.38 24.88
CA LYS A 595 0.20 8.59 25.56
C LYS A 595 0.78 7.30 26.12
N GLU A 596 -0.03 6.28 26.45
CA GLU A 596 0.44 5.03 27.04
C GLU A 596 0.22 3.85 26.07
N GLN A 597 1.27 3.04 25.89
CA GLN A 597 1.27 1.90 24.96
C GLN A 597 0.81 0.64 25.69
N TYR A 598 -0.49 0.45 25.84
CA TYR A 598 -1.03 -0.76 26.45
C TYR A 598 -1.05 -1.93 25.48
N PHE A 599 -0.86 -3.12 26.04
CA PHE A 599 -0.89 -4.38 25.33
C PHE A 599 -2.00 -5.26 25.90
N ILE A 600 -2.63 -6.03 25.02
CA ILE A 600 -3.55 -7.11 25.33
C ILE A 600 -2.91 -8.42 24.90
N GLU A 601 -2.95 -9.39 25.79
CA GLU A 601 -2.41 -10.72 25.59
C GLU A 601 -3.46 -11.60 24.91
N LYS A 602 -3.11 -12.17 23.76
CA LYS A 602 -3.99 -13.03 22.97
C LYS A 602 -3.44 -14.45 22.92
N THR A 603 -4.34 -15.43 23.09
CA THR A 603 -4.03 -16.87 23.13
C THR A 603 -4.75 -17.64 22.02
N GLY A 604 -4.59 -18.96 21.98
CA GLY A 604 -5.28 -19.83 21.02
C GLY A 604 -4.63 -19.84 19.63
N SER A 605 -5.45 -19.90 18.57
CA SER A 605 -5.00 -20.11 17.19
C SER A 605 -4.02 -19.04 16.70
N ILE A 606 -4.10 -17.82 17.25
CA ILE A 606 -3.19 -16.73 16.94
C ILE A 606 -1.74 -17.08 17.30
N VAL A 607 -1.54 -17.75 18.44
CA VAL A 607 -0.24 -18.14 18.97
C VAL A 607 0.37 -19.27 18.13
N GLU A 608 -0.44 -20.27 17.83
CA GLU A 608 -0.04 -21.40 16.98
C GLU A 608 0.39 -20.91 15.59
N LEU A 609 -0.39 -20.00 15.00
CA LEU A 609 -0.10 -19.45 13.68
C LEU A 609 1.17 -18.60 13.69
N GLU A 610 1.39 -17.77 14.72
CA GLU A 610 2.61 -16.97 14.84
C GLU A 610 3.85 -17.85 15.03
N HIS A 611 3.76 -18.91 15.82
CA HIS A 611 4.85 -19.87 15.96
C HIS A 611 5.19 -20.55 14.62
N TYR A 612 4.17 -20.97 13.86
CA TYR A 612 4.38 -21.52 12.53
C TYR A 612 4.98 -20.50 11.54
N ARG A 613 4.48 -19.26 11.57
CA ARG A 613 5.01 -18.13 10.78
C ARG A 613 6.49 -17.89 11.07
N ASP A 614 6.92 -17.91 12.33
CA ASP A 614 8.34 -17.75 12.68
C ASP A 614 9.21 -18.86 12.07
N GLY A 615 8.77 -20.12 12.15
CA GLY A 615 9.48 -21.24 11.53
C GLY A 615 9.61 -21.06 10.01
N VAL A 616 8.52 -20.68 9.34
CA VAL A 616 8.53 -20.39 7.89
C VAL A 616 9.46 -19.22 7.56
N PHE A 617 9.45 -18.14 8.37
CA PHE A 617 10.33 -16.99 8.17
C PHE A 617 11.80 -17.40 8.18
N TRP A 618 12.24 -18.10 9.24
CA TRP A 618 13.63 -18.52 9.39
C TRP A 618 14.06 -19.52 8.32
N GLY A 619 13.16 -20.40 7.90
CA GLY A 619 13.39 -21.28 6.76
C GLY A 619 13.61 -20.52 5.46
N LEU A 620 12.73 -19.57 5.13
CA LEU A 620 12.85 -18.73 3.92
C LEU A 620 14.11 -17.85 3.96
N PHE A 621 14.39 -17.24 5.11
CA PHE A 621 15.57 -16.41 5.32
C PHE A 621 16.85 -17.20 5.09
N THR A 622 16.94 -18.40 5.68
CA THR A 622 18.12 -19.26 5.52
C THR A 622 18.25 -19.77 4.09
N ALA A 623 17.15 -20.14 3.44
CA ALA A 623 17.15 -20.54 2.04
C ALA A 623 17.72 -19.43 1.13
N ALA A 624 17.29 -18.18 1.35
CA ALA A 624 17.79 -17.02 0.62
C ALA A 624 19.27 -16.74 0.91
N ALA A 625 19.70 -16.84 2.19
CA ALA A 625 21.09 -16.64 2.59
C ALA A 625 22.03 -17.68 1.97
N VAL A 626 21.64 -18.96 2.01
CA VAL A 626 22.41 -20.06 1.38
C VAL A 626 22.50 -19.86 -0.13
N TRP A 627 21.38 -19.51 -0.77
CA TRP A 627 21.37 -19.21 -2.20
C TRP A 627 22.33 -18.07 -2.54
N LEU A 628 22.30 -16.97 -1.79
CA LEU A 628 23.18 -15.82 -1.97
C LEU A 628 24.65 -16.20 -1.77
N ALA A 629 24.97 -16.98 -0.74
CA ALA A 629 26.33 -17.45 -0.47
C ALA A 629 26.87 -18.34 -1.61
N ILE A 630 26.05 -19.26 -2.13
CA ILE A 630 26.42 -20.09 -3.30
C ILE A 630 26.65 -19.22 -4.53
N TRP A 631 25.79 -18.23 -4.76
CA TRP A 631 25.89 -17.30 -5.88
C TRP A 631 27.16 -16.45 -5.81
N LEU A 632 27.46 -15.84 -4.65
CA LEU A 632 28.68 -15.07 -4.41
C LEU A 632 29.94 -15.92 -4.58
N ARG A 633 29.93 -17.18 -4.12
CA ARG A 633 31.06 -18.11 -4.30
C ARG A 633 31.29 -18.48 -5.76
N GLY A 634 30.22 -18.60 -6.55
CA GLY A 634 30.30 -18.78 -8.01
C GLY A 634 30.96 -17.58 -8.68
N PHE A 635 30.57 -16.37 -8.30
CA PHE A 635 31.16 -15.13 -8.81
C PHE A 635 32.65 -15.00 -8.47
N TYR A 636 33.04 -15.30 -7.23
CA TYR A 636 34.43 -15.28 -6.78
C TYR A 636 35.31 -16.29 -7.53
N LYS A 637 34.80 -17.49 -7.84
CA LYS A 637 35.54 -18.50 -8.61
C LYS A 637 35.74 -18.09 -10.07
N SER A 638 34.75 -17.50 -10.73
CA SER A 638 34.92 -16.96 -12.09
C SER A 638 35.89 -15.77 -12.14
N GLY A 639 35.93 -14.94 -11.10
CA GLY A 639 36.89 -13.83 -11.00
C GLY A 639 38.36 -14.25 -10.85
N ARG A 640 38.64 -15.47 -10.37
CA ARG A 640 40.00 -16.05 -10.34
C ARG A 640 40.46 -16.68 -11.64
N GLN A 641 39.56 -17.01 -12.57
CA GLN A 641 39.93 -17.51 -13.91
C GLN A 641 40.27 -16.39 -14.90
N PHE A 642 40.07 -15.13 -14.51
CA PHE A 642 40.39 -13.93 -15.29
C PHE A 642 41.64 -13.17 -14.78
N ARG A 643 42.34 -13.73 -13.79
CA ARG A 643 43.71 -13.35 -13.41
C ARG A 643 44.62 -14.52 -13.74
#